data_AF-A0A1L9BEP3-F1
#
_entry.id   AF-A0A1L9BEP3-F1
#
_cell.length_a   1.000
_cell.length_b   1.000
_cell.length_c   1.000
_cell.angle_alpha   90.00
_cell.angle_beta   90.00
_cell.angle_gamma   90.00
#
_symmetry.space_group_name_H-M   'P 1'
#
loop_
_entity.id
_entity.type
_entity.pdbx_description
1 polymer ?
#
loop_
_entity_poly.entity_id
_entity_poly.type
_entity_poly.pdbx_seq_one_letter_code
_entity_poly.pdbx_strand_id
1 'polypeptide(L)'
;MFLKPVKAAMTRALCLAIAATVPAQAVAASPRSAPVRTLSKALAGESSAYTQRFLEQYNKIKDPANGYFSSKGVPYHSIETLMVEAPDHGHETTSEAYGYWLWLEAVYGQVTGDWAPFNAAWANMEKYIIPSHADQPTNQYYNASKPATYAAEWDLPKQYPSQLRPEVAVGNDPIAAELQAAYGTSDIYGMHWLLDVDNWYGYGRCGDGTTSPSYINTFQRGSQESVWETVPHPSCDTFAWGKPGQGFLSLFTGDANYSRQWRYTNAPDADARAVQAAYWAHIWAKEQGKEAQVADAVKKAAKMGDYLRYAMFDKYFKRIGDCIGETNCPAGSGKNSMHYLLSWYYSWGGAVDTSAGWAWRIGSSHNHFGYQNPMAAYVLSSTSFLRPLSATGAADWATSLKRQIEFYTWLQSAEGGFAGGATNSWNGRYAQPDNSSSFYGMYYDWQPVYHDPPSNQWFGFQAWSVQRVAEYYYVTGDAQAKKLLDKWVAWASQNTRLTADGKYQVPSTLAWSGAPDTWNPAAPGSNSNLHVTVVDHTTDVGVTSAYARTLIFYAARAGNTAAKTLAKELLDRMWTNYQTSKGVAVPEKREDYKRFDDTYNATTGDGVFVPSGWSGTTAQGATIDSNSTFLSLRPKYKQDPDWAKVQSFLNGGPVPEFTYHRFWAQADIAMAMADYARLFEGAPPAAGIVTSSSDVSVAEGSSASFTVSLSAAPTGNVTVSVAKASGDADLFVSSGATLTFTPANWNVGQTVTISAVEDADQTNGTASFKLTATGLSAVSVNATELDNDIPAPPSCTVTVDTSNDWGSGHVARVIVQNAGTQAISNWKLSWTATNDFTLANSWSATFTKTGRSVEVTPQGNSTIPGGSSIEAGYVANYSGAKPVPSGVRLEGQNCNIVVK
;
A
#
# COMPACT_ATOMS: atom_id res chain seq x y z
N MET A 1 63.91 48.17 -3.32
CA MET A 1 64.09 49.33 -2.40
C MET A 1 62.83 49.40 -1.53
N PHE A 2 62.88 49.48 -0.19
CA PHE A 2 63.46 50.54 0.67
C PHE A 2 62.71 51.87 0.46
N LEU A 3 62.09 52.55 1.44
CA LEU A 3 61.94 52.44 2.92
C LEU A 3 60.48 52.87 3.31
N LYS A 4 59.81 52.41 4.40
CA LYS A 4 59.89 52.82 5.84
C LYS A 4 59.75 54.35 6.11
N PRO A 5 59.17 54.85 7.23
CA PRO A 5 58.57 54.13 8.39
C PRO A 5 57.26 54.73 9.02
N VAL A 6 56.85 54.10 10.13
CA VAL A 6 55.71 54.34 11.06
C VAL A 6 55.72 55.67 11.85
N LYS A 7 54.52 56.27 12.09
CA LYS A 7 53.96 56.83 13.36
C LYS A 7 52.54 57.42 13.10
N ALA A 8 51.47 57.36 13.90
CA ALA A 8 51.09 56.84 15.23
C ALA A 8 50.62 57.92 16.26
N ALA A 9 49.31 58.24 16.25
CA ALA A 9 48.48 58.84 17.34
C ALA A 9 47.01 59.00 16.85
N MET A 10 46.00 59.38 17.65
CA MET A 10 45.43 58.80 18.88
C MET A 10 44.04 59.45 19.16
N THR A 11 43.05 58.69 19.65
CA THR A 11 41.76 59.15 20.25
C THR A 11 40.61 59.69 19.36
N ARG A 12 39.41 59.10 19.57
CA ARG A 12 38.01 59.64 19.66
C ARG A 12 37.58 60.89 18.85
N ALA A 13 36.34 60.99 18.34
CA ALA A 13 35.19 60.06 18.31
C ALA A 13 34.13 60.52 17.28
N LEU A 14 33.07 59.70 17.09
CA LEU A 14 31.88 59.93 16.25
C LEU A 14 32.16 59.95 14.73
N CYS A 15 31.62 58.97 14.00
CA CYS A 15 31.50 58.99 12.55
C CYS A 15 30.26 58.21 12.09
N LEU A 16 29.68 58.65 10.98
CA LEU A 16 28.45 58.11 10.38
C LEU A 16 28.71 57.89 8.87
N ALA A 17 28.05 56.88 8.29
CA ALA A 17 27.79 56.70 6.86
C ALA A 17 28.96 56.50 5.83
N ILE A 18 29.04 55.26 5.31
CA ILE A 18 28.99 54.88 3.87
C ILE A 18 30.23 55.09 2.95
N ALA A 19 30.37 54.17 1.98
CA ALA A 19 31.37 54.03 0.89
C ALA A 19 32.82 53.65 1.30
N ALA A 20 33.42 52.49 0.96
CA ALA A 20 33.65 51.79 -0.34
C ALA A 20 34.82 52.41 -1.15
N THR A 21 35.86 51.70 -1.65
CA THR A 21 36.19 50.25 -1.87
C THR A 21 37.73 50.00 -1.66
N VAL A 22 38.41 48.85 -1.88
CA VAL A 22 38.02 47.51 -2.38
C VAL A 22 38.47 46.30 -1.48
N PRO A 23 39.75 45.84 -1.41
CA PRO A 23 39.97 44.38 -1.41
C PRO A 23 40.72 43.79 -0.19
N ALA A 24 40.37 42.54 0.15
CA ALA A 24 41.12 41.67 1.04
C ALA A 24 41.20 40.24 0.46
N GLN A 25 42.29 39.53 0.75
CA GLN A 25 42.57 38.20 0.19
C GLN A 25 41.79 37.08 0.89
N ALA A 26 41.64 35.95 0.20
CA ALA A 26 40.98 34.77 0.76
C ALA A 26 41.77 34.18 1.94
N VAL A 27 41.07 33.92 3.04
CA VAL A 27 41.53 33.06 4.15
C VAL A 27 40.55 31.89 4.23
N ALA A 28 41.06 30.66 4.21
CA ALA A 28 40.22 29.46 4.24
C ALA A 28 39.50 29.35 5.60
N ALA A 29 38.16 29.45 5.58
CA ALA A 29 37.34 29.23 6.76
C ALA A 29 37.16 27.72 7.00
N SER A 30 37.67 27.22 8.13
CA SER A 30 37.40 25.85 8.57
C SER A 30 35.90 25.67 8.84
N PRO A 31 35.27 24.51 8.53
CA PRO A 31 33.84 24.32 8.71
C PRO A 31 33.44 24.44 10.18
N ARG A 32 32.68 25.50 10.52
CA ARG A 32 31.98 25.56 11.81
C ARG A 32 30.83 24.56 11.77
N SER A 33 30.95 23.49 12.55
CA SER A 33 29.86 22.55 12.80
C SER A 33 28.64 23.29 13.32
N ALA A 34 27.51 23.20 12.61
CA ALA A 34 26.22 23.64 13.14
C ALA A 34 25.89 22.82 14.40
N PRO A 35 25.31 23.43 15.45
CA PRO A 35 24.96 22.69 16.66
C PRO A 35 23.83 21.70 16.35
N VAL A 36 24.15 20.41 16.37
CA VAL A 36 23.14 19.34 16.39
C VAL A 36 22.27 19.56 17.63
N ARG A 37 21.00 19.92 17.41
CA ARG A 37 20.06 20.23 18.48
C ARG A 37 19.57 18.92 19.10
N THR A 38 20.39 18.35 19.99
CA THR A 38 20.06 17.14 20.76
C THR A 38 18.67 17.27 21.36
N LEU A 39 17.76 16.35 20.99
CA LEU A 39 16.42 16.28 21.56
C LEU A 39 16.53 16.14 23.08
N SER A 40 15.87 17.03 23.80
CA SER A 40 15.86 17.01 25.27
C SER A 40 15.14 15.76 25.74
N LYS A 41 15.86 14.91 26.48
CA LYS A 41 15.38 13.62 27.01
C LYS A 41 14.17 13.84 27.94
N ALA A 42 12.96 13.74 27.38
CA ALA A 42 11.73 13.75 28.14
C ALA A 42 11.68 12.52 29.08
N LEU A 43 11.02 12.70 30.23
CA LEU A 43 10.98 11.70 31.30
C LEU A 43 9.98 10.57 30.96
N ALA A 44 10.26 9.38 31.46
CA ALA A 44 9.39 8.22 31.28
C ALA A 44 8.13 8.33 32.14
N GLY A 45 6.96 8.09 31.54
CA GLY A 45 5.66 8.08 32.19
C GLY A 45 4.56 8.05 31.14
N GLU A 46 3.85 6.92 31.05
CA GLU A 46 2.83 6.61 30.04
C GLU A 46 3.35 6.51 28.59
N SER A 47 2.62 5.76 27.74
CA SER A 47 2.97 5.49 26.35
C SER A 47 2.09 6.31 25.41
N SER A 48 2.69 6.98 24.41
CA SER A 48 1.95 7.64 23.33
C SER A 48 0.91 6.69 22.71
N ALA A 49 -0.34 7.14 22.64
CA ALA A 49 -1.43 6.42 21.98
C ALA A 49 -1.12 6.22 20.49
N TYR A 50 -0.50 7.20 19.84
CA TYR A 50 -0.09 7.08 18.43
C TYR A 50 1.00 6.02 18.21
N THR A 51 1.90 5.79 19.18
CA THR A 51 2.83 4.65 19.10
C THR A 51 2.10 3.30 19.21
N GLN A 52 1.06 3.20 20.05
CA GLN A 52 0.23 1.99 20.11
C GLN A 52 -0.50 1.75 18.77
N ARG A 53 -1.07 2.81 18.17
CA ARG A 53 -1.70 2.74 16.83
C ARG A 53 -0.73 2.31 15.74
N PHE A 54 0.50 2.82 15.74
CA PHE A 54 1.56 2.36 14.83
C PHE A 54 1.79 0.85 14.96
N LEU A 55 1.93 0.34 16.20
CA LEU A 55 2.20 -1.07 16.44
C LEU A 55 1.01 -1.98 16.12
N GLU A 56 -0.22 -1.55 16.40
CA GLU A 56 -1.43 -2.28 16.00
C GLU A 56 -1.54 -2.39 14.47
N GLN A 57 -1.35 -1.28 13.75
CA GLN A 57 -1.38 -1.24 12.29
C GLN A 57 -0.21 -2.03 11.69
N TYR A 58 1.00 -1.93 12.27
CA TYR A 58 2.15 -2.74 11.86
C TYR A 58 1.88 -4.23 12.05
N ASN A 59 1.36 -4.64 13.21
CA ASN A 59 1.01 -6.05 13.48
C ASN A 59 -0.04 -6.55 12.47
N LYS A 60 -1.08 -5.76 12.18
CA LYS A 60 -2.06 -6.04 11.13
C LYS A 60 -1.41 -6.24 9.75
N ILE A 61 -0.40 -5.43 9.40
CA ILE A 61 0.36 -5.57 8.14
C ILE A 61 1.28 -6.81 8.13
N LYS A 62 1.86 -7.19 9.27
CA LYS A 62 2.79 -8.33 9.37
C LYS A 62 2.10 -9.68 9.59
N ASP A 63 0.85 -9.71 10.02
CA ASP A 63 0.08 -10.94 10.24
C ASP A 63 -0.14 -11.70 8.91
N PRO A 64 0.38 -12.94 8.76
CA PRO A 64 0.14 -13.76 7.58
C PRO A 64 -1.35 -14.04 7.32
N ALA A 65 -2.22 -14.02 8.34
CA ALA A 65 -3.66 -14.22 8.18
C ALA A 65 -4.35 -13.07 7.43
N ASN A 66 -3.77 -11.87 7.43
CA ASN A 66 -4.27 -10.74 6.65
C ASN A 66 -3.80 -10.75 5.20
N GLY A 67 -2.73 -11.49 4.85
CA GLY A 67 -2.38 -11.76 3.45
C GLY A 67 -1.64 -10.64 2.69
N TYR A 68 -1.09 -9.63 3.37
CA TYR A 68 -0.31 -8.56 2.73
C TYR A 68 0.95 -9.01 1.97
N PHE A 69 1.47 -10.19 2.31
CA PHE A 69 2.70 -10.75 1.76
C PHE A 69 2.44 -12.14 1.18
N SER A 70 3.04 -12.40 0.03
CA SER A 70 3.09 -13.75 -0.55
C SER A 70 3.89 -14.74 0.29
N SER A 71 3.77 -16.02 -0.04
CA SER A 71 4.59 -17.12 0.49
C SER A 71 6.12 -16.93 0.36
N LYS A 72 6.56 -15.94 -0.46
CA LYS A 72 7.97 -15.59 -0.67
C LYS A 72 8.43 -14.38 0.14
N GLY A 73 7.54 -13.85 1.00
CA GLY A 73 7.78 -12.64 1.80
C GLY A 73 7.80 -11.36 0.96
N VAL A 74 7.27 -11.40 -0.27
CA VAL A 74 7.15 -10.24 -1.16
C VAL A 74 5.78 -9.60 -0.89
N PRO A 75 5.69 -8.29 -0.59
CA PRO A 75 4.41 -7.61 -0.40
C PRO A 75 3.63 -7.60 -1.73
N TYR A 76 2.32 -7.75 -1.68
CA TYR A 76 1.44 -7.45 -2.82
C TYR A 76 1.16 -5.94 -2.89
N HIS A 77 0.56 -5.48 -3.98
CA HIS A 77 0.04 -4.10 -4.07
C HIS A 77 -1.22 -3.92 -3.20
N SER A 78 -2.08 -4.93 -3.10
CA SER A 78 -3.24 -5.00 -2.19
C SER A 78 -3.51 -6.43 -1.69
N ILE A 79 -4.23 -6.58 -0.57
CA ILE A 79 -4.73 -7.91 -0.13
C ILE A 79 -5.80 -8.43 -1.11
N GLU A 80 -6.64 -7.53 -1.61
CA GLU A 80 -7.70 -7.87 -2.55
C GLU A 80 -7.11 -8.00 -3.97
N THR A 81 -7.42 -9.09 -4.67
CA THR A 81 -6.89 -9.42 -6.00
C THR A 81 -7.51 -8.59 -7.13
N LEU A 82 -8.82 -8.31 -7.07
CA LEU A 82 -9.52 -7.50 -8.07
C LEU A 82 -9.26 -6.01 -7.84
N MET A 83 -8.15 -5.51 -8.38
CA MET A 83 -7.82 -4.09 -8.36
C MET A 83 -7.03 -3.68 -9.61
N VAL A 84 -7.43 -2.55 -10.22
CA VAL A 84 -6.83 -2.00 -11.45
C VAL A 84 -6.66 -0.49 -11.25
N GLU A 85 -5.44 0.05 -11.37
CA GLU A 85 -5.18 1.49 -11.19
C GLU A 85 -3.84 1.98 -11.75
N ALA A 86 -2.78 1.17 -11.66
CA ALA A 86 -1.48 1.39 -12.31
C ALA A 86 -0.77 0.04 -12.53
N PRO A 87 -0.61 -0.82 -11.49
CA PRO A 87 -0.77 -2.26 -11.70
C PRO A 87 -2.22 -2.58 -12.09
N ASP A 88 -2.43 -3.74 -12.71
CA ASP A 88 -3.72 -4.20 -13.24
C ASP A 88 -4.27 -5.47 -12.57
N HIS A 89 -3.56 -5.99 -11.55
CA HIS A 89 -4.05 -7.00 -10.62
C HIS A 89 -3.43 -6.80 -9.22
N GLY A 90 -4.22 -6.98 -8.15
CA GLY A 90 -3.82 -6.63 -6.78
C GLY A 90 -2.65 -7.42 -6.20
N HIS A 91 -2.46 -8.66 -6.68
CA HIS A 91 -1.29 -9.51 -6.36
C HIS A 91 -0.12 -9.35 -7.34
N GLU A 92 -0.15 -8.34 -8.22
CA GLU A 92 1.11 -7.74 -8.67
C GLU A 92 1.77 -7.02 -7.49
N THR A 93 3.02 -6.59 -7.66
CA THR A 93 3.66 -5.66 -6.73
C THR A 93 4.57 -4.71 -7.46
N THR A 94 4.86 -3.60 -6.81
CA THR A 94 5.61 -2.49 -7.38
C THR A 94 6.89 -2.20 -6.61
N SER A 95 7.87 -1.61 -7.29
CA SER A 95 9.02 -0.97 -6.62
C SER A 95 8.58 0.05 -5.54
N GLU A 96 7.44 0.71 -5.74
CA GLU A 96 6.81 1.57 -4.73
C GLU A 96 6.43 0.79 -3.46
N ALA A 97 5.79 -0.37 -3.58
CA ALA A 97 5.44 -1.21 -2.43
C ALA A 97 6.69 -1.64 -1.64
N TYR A 98 7.79 -1.95 -2.32
CA TYR A 98 9.09 -2.19 -1.67
C TYR A 98 9.66 -0.92 -1.00
N GLY A 99 9.59 0.23 -1.65
CA GLY A 99 10.01 1.52 -1.07
C GLY A 99 9.22 1.90 0.18
N TYR A 100 7.91 1.61 0.19
CA TYR A 100 7.05 1.75 1.37
C TYR A 100 7.34 0.71 2.45
N TRP A 101 7.63 -0.54 2.07
CA TRP A 101 7.97 -1.60 3.02
C TRP A 101 9.28 -1.28 3.75
N LEU A 102 10.33 -0.91 3.03
CA LEU A 102 11.60 -0.46 3.61
C LEU A 102 11.42 0.69 4.60
N TRP A 103 10.49 1.61 4.32
CA TRP A 103 10.23 2.74 5.20
C TRP A 103 9.43 2.34 6.45
N LEU A 104 8.44 1.46 6.32
CA LEU A 104 7.70 0.87 7.43
C LEU A 104 8.64 0.14 8.40
N GLU A 105 9.56 -0.68 7.89
CA GLU A 105 10.53 -1.40 8.71
C GLU A 105 11.59 -0.46 9.33
N ALA A 106 11.94 0.64 8.66
CA ALA A 106 12.80 1.67 9.24
C ALA A 106 12.13 2.38 10.42
N VAL A 107 10.82 2.64 10.33
CA VAL A 107 10.01 3.19 11.43
C VAL A 107 9.82 2.17 12.54
N TYR A 108 9.64 0.88 12.23
CA TYR A 108 9.62 -0.18 13.25
C TYR A 108 10.94 -0.25 14.03
N GLY A 109 12.08 -0.18 13.33
CA GLY A 109 13.39 -0.09 13.98
C GLY A 109 13.55 1.17 14.85
N GLN A 110 13.00 2.31 14.43
CA GLN A 110 12.99 3.54 15.23
C GLN A 110 12.18 3.40 16.52
N VAL A 111 10.95 2.89 16.42
CA VAL A 111 10.01 2.80 17.54
C VAL A 111 10.46 1.76 18.56
N THR A 112 10.99 0.64 18.09
CA THR A 112 11.17 -0.56 18.93
C THR A 112 12.64 -0.90 19.23
N GLY A 113 13.54 -0.52 18.32
CA GLY A 113 14.96 -0.84 18.35
C GLY A 113 15.36 -2.15 17.66
N ASP A 114 14.46 -2.87 16.99
CA ASP A 114 14.82 -4.03 16.16
C ASP A 114 15.00 -3.65 14.68
N TRP A 115 16.22 -3.86 14.17
CA TRP A 115 16.61 -3.56 12.79
C TRP A 115 16.69 -4.80 11.89
N ALA A 116 16.39 -6.01 12.40
CA ALA A 116 16.36 -7.21 11.58
C ALA A 116 15.30 -7.17 10.47
N PRO A 117 14.06 -6.68 10.69
CA PRO A 117 13.04 -6.57 9.63
C PRO A 117 13.47 -5.67 8.47
N PHE A 118 14.11 -4.53 8.75
CA PHE A 118 14.61 -3.61 7.72
C PHE A 118 15.67 -4.26 6.82
N ASN A 119 16.61 -5.00 7.40
CA ASN A 119 17.60 -5.74 6.63
C ASN A 119 17.00 -6.92 5.85
N ALA A 120 15.98 -7.60 6.41
CA ALA A 120 15.26 -8.66 5.72
C ALA A 120 14.48 -8.14 4.50
N ALA A 121 13.82 -6.98 4.62
CA ALA A 121 13.15 -6.30 3.52
C ALA A 121 14.14 -5.89 2.41
N TRP A 122 15.32 -5.36 2.76
CA TRP A 122 16.37 -5.02 1.78
C TRP A 122 16.88 -6.27 1.05
N ALA A 123 17.12 -7.37 1.77
CA ALA A 123 17.56 -8.64 1.17
C ALA A 123 16.47 -9.28 0.28
N ASN A 124 15.19 -9.06 0.60
CA ASN A 124 14.06 -9.51 -0.21
C ASN A 124 13.98 -8.71 -1.54
N MET A 125 14.11 -7.38 -1.45
CA MET A 125 14.16 -6.47 -2.61
C MET A 125 15.30 -6.84 -3.58
N GLU A 126 16.51 -7.04 -3.07
CA GLU A 126 17.68 -7.45 -3.87
C GLU A 126 17.53 -8.82 -4.54
N LYS A 127 16.68 -9.70 -3.99
CA LYS A 127 16.48 -11.07 -4.51
C LYS A 127 15.43 -11.13 -5.62
N TYR A 128 14.39 -10.30 -5.54
CA TYR A 128 13.17 -10.48 -6.35
C TYR A 128 12.82 -9.32 -7.27
N ILE A 129 13.18 -8.05 -6.96
CA ILE A 129 12.79 -6.89 -7.78
C ILE A 129 13.96 -6.11 -8.39
N ILE A 130 15.18 -6.24 -7.85
CA ILE A 130 16.39 -5.80 -8.55
C ILE A 130 16.86 -6.96 -9.47
N PRO A 131 16.91 -6.78 -10.81
CA PRO A 131 17.35 -7.83 -11.71
C PRO A 131 18.78 -8.29 -11.39
N SER A 132 18.97 -9.61 -11.19
CA SER A 132 20.29 -10.19 -10.97
C SER A 132 21.07 -10.27 -12.29
N HIS A 133 22.36 -10.60 -12.24
CA HIS A 133 23.14 -10.81 -13.48
C HIS A 133 22.53 -11.89 -14.40
N ALA A 134 21.81 -12.88 -13.87
CA ALA A 134 21.11 -13.87 -14.70
C ALA A 134 19.87 -13.31 -15.43
N ASP A 135 19.34 -12.18 -14.97
CA ASP A 135 18.18 -11.48 -15.54
C ASP A 135 18.62 -10.41 -16.56
N GLN A 136 19.78 -9.78 -16.34
CA GLN A 136 20.38 -8.76 -17.21
C GLN A 136 21.78 -9.14 -17.76
N PRO A 137 21.98 -10.36 -18.31
CA PRO A 137 23.31 -10.96 -18.51
C PRO A 137 24.20 -10.29 -19.58
N THR A 138 23.62 -9.50 -20.48
CA THR A 138 24.32 -8.98 -21.67
C THR A 138 24.65 -7.49 -21.61
N ASN A 139 24.60 -6.87 -20.42
CA ASN A 139 25.09 -5.48 -20.19
C ASN A 139 26.50 -5.23 -20.74
N GLN A 140 27.35 -6.25 -20.84
CA GLN A 140 28.70 -6.18 -21.43
C GLN A 140 28.74 -5.73 -22.91
N TYR A 141 27.62 -5.78 -23.64
CA TYR A 141 27.50 -5.25 -25.01
C TYR A 141 26.97 -3.81 -25.07
N TYR A 142 26.80 -3.15 -23.93
CA TYR A 142 26.32 -1.77 -23.88
C TYR A 142 27.38 -0.79 -24.41
N ASN A 143 26.98 0.07 -25.35
CA ASN A 143 27.84 1.11 -25.92
C ASN A 143 27.42 2.49 -25.42
N ALA A 144 28.18 3.06 -24.47
CA ALA A 144 27.92 4.40 -23.93
C ALA A 144 28.00 5.53 -24.99
N SER A 145 28.67 5.30 -26.13
CA SER A 145 28.71 6.22 -27.27
C SER A 145 27.57 6.02 -28.29
N LYS A 146 26.71 5.02 -28.07
CA LYS A 146 25.41 4.88 -28.75
C LYS A 146 24.41 4.18 -27.79
N PRO A 147 23.90 4.89 -26.76
CA PRO A 147 23.10 4.30 -25.68
C PRO A 147 21.85 3.55 -26.12
N ALA A 148 21.22 3.98 -27.21
CA ALA A 148 20.03 3.36 -27.78
C ALA A 148 19.89 3.69 -29.27
N THR A 149 18.84 3.18 -29.91
CA THR A 149 18.32 3.70 -31.18
C THR A 149 17.00 4.42 -30.90
N TYR A 150 16.77 5.56 -31.53
CA TYR A 150 15.56 6.36 -31.32
C TYR A 150 14.31 5.69 -31.93
N ALA A 151 13.20 5.79 -31.20
CA ALA A 151 11.84 5.68 -31.72
C ALA A 151 11.02 6.83 -31.13
N ALA A 152 10.10 7.38 -31.92
CA ALA A 152 9.17 8.42 -31.47
C ALA A 152 8.14 7.84 -30.49
N GLU A 153 7.71 8.62 -29.51
CA GLU A 153 6.42 8.33 -28.84
C GLU A 153 5.27 8.95 -29.62
N TRP A 154 4.11 8.30 -29.54
CA TRP A 154 2.87 8.72 -30.18
C TRP A 154 1.76 8.82 -29.15
N ASP A 155 0.74 9.62 -29.46
CA ASP A 155 -0.23 10.02 -28.44
C ASP A 155 -1.25 8.90 -28.17
N LEU A 156 -1.58 8.08 -29.18
CA LEU A 156 -2.58 7.00 -29.10
C LEU A 156 -1.97 5.60 -29.32
N PRO A 157 -2.44 4.54 -28.63
CA PRO A 157 -2.00 3.16 -28.85
C PRO A 157 -2.09 2.67 -30.29
N LYS A 158 -3.04 3.21 -31.08
CA LYS A 158 -3.24 2.90 -32.50
C LYS A 158 -2.11 3.34 -33.45
N GLN A 159 -1.13 4.08 -32.93
CA GLN A 159 0.05 4.55 -33.67
C GLN A 159 1.29 3.66 -33.45
N TYR A 160 1.15 2.58 -32.67
CA TYR A 160 2.20 1.61 -32.37
C TYR A 160 1.98 0.30 -33.19
N PRO A 161 3.04 -0.46 -33.53
CA PRO A 161 4.44 -0.31 -33.09
C PRO A 161 5.16 0.91 -33.67
N SER A 162 5.92 1.63 -32.83
CA SER A 162 6.67 2.83 -33.25
C SER A 162 8.01 2.45 -33.87
N GLN A 163 8.29 2.94 -35.08
CA GLN A 163 9.43 2.54 -35.89
C GLN A 163 10.78 3.01 -35.31
N LEU A 164 11.75 2.10 -35.23
CA LEU A 164 13.15 2.45 -34.95
C LEU A 164 13.77 3.23 -36.11
N ARG A 165 14.45 4.32 -35.78
CA ARG A 165 14.96 5.31 -36.72
C ARG A 165 16.44 5.62 -36.44
N PRO A 166 17.36 4.82 -37.00
CA PRO A 166 18.80 4.90 -36.72
C PRO A 166 19.49 6.13 -37.31
N GLU A 167 18.81 6.92 -38.15
CA GLU A 167 19.27 8.20 -38.67
C GLU A 167 19.11 9.36 -37.67
N VAL A 168 18.30 9.18 -36.61
CA VAL A 168 18.13 10.18 -35.56
C VAL A 168 19.25 10.04 -34.52
N ALA A 169 20.11 11.05 -34.45
CA ALA A 169 21.29 11.04 -33.57
C ALA A 169 20.91 11.09 -32.07
N VAL A 170 21.41 10.11 -31.32
CA VAL A 170 21.35 10.03 -29.85
C VAL A 170 22.61 10.64 -29.21
N GLY A 171 22.53 11.08 -27.95
CA GLY A 171 23.71 11.54 -27.19
C GLY A 171 24.54 10.41 -26.59
N ASN A 172 25.63 10.79 -25.91
CA ASN A 172 26.46 9.85 -25.15
C ASN A 172 25.98 9.71 -23.69
N ASP A 173 26.13 8.53 -23.11
CA ASP A 173 26.05 8.27 -21.67
C ASP A 173 27.41 8.60 -21.01
N PRO A 174 27.49 9.59 -20.10
CA PRO A 174 28.73 9.97 -19.43
C PRO A 174 28.97 9.28 -18.08
N ILE A 175 28.04 8.42 -17.59
CA ILE A 175 28.12 7.79 -16.26
C ILE A 175 28.35 6.27 -16.29
N ALA A 176 28.04 5.55 -17.37
CA ALA A 176 28.24 4.09 -17.42
C ALA A 176 29.67 3.64 -17.05
N ALA A 177 30.70 4.28 -17.62
CA ALA A 177 32.10 3.95 -17.34
C ALA A 177 32.50 4.29 -15.89
N GLU A 178 31.87 5.30 -15.29
CA GLU A 178 32.09 5.71 -13.91
C GLU A 178 31.45 4.72 -12.92
N LEU A 179 30.22 4.28 -13.19
CA LEU A 179 29.51 3.25 -12.43
C LEU A 179 30.25 1.90 -12.50
N GLN A 180 30.71 1.50 -13.69
CA GLN A 180 31.54 0.32 -13.90
C GLN A 180 32.85 0.37 -13.10
N ALA A 181 33.50 1.54 -13.02
CA ALA A 181 34.72 1.73 -12.24
C ALA A 181 34.46 1.75 -10.71
N ALA A 182 33.30 2.24 -10.28
CA ALA A 182 32.91 2.26 -8.86
C ALA A 182 32.48 0.89 -8.33
N TYR A 183 31.76 0.10 -9.13
CA TYR A 183 31.07 -1.11 -8.66
C TYR A 183 31.55 -2.43 -9.28
N GLY A 184 32.46 -2.39 -10.26
CA GLY A 184 33.08 -3.59 -10.83
C GLY A 184 32.18 -4.45 -11.74
N THR A 185 30.90 -4.10 -11.89
CA THR A 185 29.95 -4.74 -12.82
C THR A 185 29.31 -3.73 -13.77
N SER A 186 28.95 -4.20 -14.96
CA SER A 186 28.14 -3.45 -15.91
C SER A 186 26.65 -3.47 -15.55
N ASP A 187 26.21 -4.38 -14.67
CA ASP A 187 24.81 -4.54 -14.27
C ASP A 187 24.26 -3.28 -13.57
N ILE A 188 22.98 -2.98 -13.81
CA ILE A 188 22.24 -1.90 -13.16
C ILE A 188 21.77 -2.35 -11.77
N TYR A 189 21.95 -1.51 -10.76
CA TYR A 189 21.45 -1.75 -9.41
C TYR A 189 20.37 -0.72 -9.05
N GLY A 190 19.14 -1.05 -9.46
CA GLY A 190 17.90 -0.33 -9.18
C GLY A 190 16.71 -1.25 -9.44
N MET A 191 15.52 -0.92 -8.92
CA MET A 191 14.38 -1.84 -8.99
C MET A 191 13.77 -1.88 -10.41
N HIS A 192 13.24 -3.03 -10.83
CA HIS A 192 12.19 -3.03 -11.85
C HIS A 192 10.89 -2.50 -11.24
N TRP A 193 10.06 -1.81 -12.02
CA TRP A 193 8.90 -1.13 -11.45
C TRP A 193 7.75 -2.07 -11.06
N LEU A 194 7.56 -3.21 -11.73
CA LEU A 194 6.43 -4.14 -11.59
C LEU A 194 6.88 -5.62 -11.54
N LEU A 195 6.16 -6.44 -10.77
CA LEU A 195 6.27 -7.91 -10.75
C LEU A 195 4.88 -8.55 -10.62
N ASP A 196 4.69 -9.70 -11.25
CA ASP A 196 3.60 -10.63 -10.96
C ASP A 196 4.07 -11.60 -9.88
N VAL A 197 3.59 -11.41 -8.64
CA VAL A 197 4.16 -12.09 -7.46
C VAL A 197 3.84 -13.58 -7.43
N ASP A 198 2.64 -13.96 -7.88
CA ASP A 198 2.12 -15.33 -7.83
C ASP A 198 2.25 -16.07 -9.18
N ASN A 199 2.79 -15.42 -10.22
CA ASN A 199 2.78 -15.91 -11.61
C ASN A 199 1.33 -16.13 -12.12
N TRP A 200 0.44 -15.19 -11.77
CA TRP A 200 -0.96 -15.15 -12.20
C TRP A 200 -1.09 -15.02 -13.72
N TYR A 201 -0.25 -14.24 -14.38
CA TYR A 201 -0.16 -14.19 -15.84
C TYR A 201 0.35 -15.49 -16.45
N GLY A 202 1.24 -16.20 -15.74
CA GLY A 202 1.86 -17.44 -16.22
C GLY A 202 3.13 -17.24 -17.03
N TYR A 203 3.73 -16.04 -17.03
CA TYR A 203 4.92 -15.72 -17.82
C TYR A 203 6.24 -16.27 -17.24
N GLY A 204 6.28 -16.57 -15.94
CA GLY A 204 7.46 -17.15 -15.29
C GLY A 204 8.70 -16.24 -15.36
N ARG A 205 9.90 -16.83 -15.38
CA ARG A 205 11.17 -16.12 -15.57
C ARG A 205 11.77 -16.48 -16.92
N CYS A 206 11.98 -15.49 -17.79
CA CYS A 206 12.45 -15.65 -19.18
C CYS A 206 11.70 -16.70 -20.03
N GLY A 207 10.42 -16.96 -19.74
CA GLY A 207 9.62 -17.93 -20.49
C GLY A 207 9.52 -19.33 -19.88
N ASP A 208 10.00 -19.56 -18.65
CA ASP A 208 9.83 -20.84 -17.96
C ASP A 208 8.38 -21.15 -17.51
N GLY A 209 7.49 -20.15 -17.61
CA GLY A 209 6.07 -20.24 -17.31
C GLY A 209 5.72 -20.53 -15.84
N THR A 210 6.71 -20.62 -14.94
CA THR A 210 6.56 -21.26 -13.63
C THR A 210 7.23 -20.52 -12.47
N THR A 211 8.33 -19.82 -12.69
CA THR A 211 9.02 -19.09 -11.62
C THR A 211 8.27 -17.81 -11.24
N SER A 212 7.99 -17.64 -9.94
CA SER A 212 7.48 -16.38 -9.38
C SER A 212 8.42 -15.80 -8.29
N PRO A 213 8.45 -14.47 -8.06
CA PRO A 213 7.80 -13.44 -8.87
C PRO A 213 8.31 -13.41 -10.31
N SER A 214 7.41 -13.11 -11.24
CA SER A 214 7.69 -12.93 -12.67
C SER A 214 7.97 -11.45 -12.94
N TYR A 215 9.05 -11.15 -13.66
CA TYR A 215 9.32 -9.79 -14.14
C TYR A 215 8.44 -9.51 -15.38
N ILE A 216 7.51 -8.58 -15.24
CA ILE A 216 6.52 -8.22 -16.25
C ILE A 216 6.44 -6.69 -16.43
N ASN A 217 5.86 -6.26 -17.55
CA ASN A 217 5.61 -4.86 -17.84
C ASN A 217 4.31 -4.70 -18.63
N THR A 218 3.74 -3.49 -18.61
CA THR A 218 2.43 -3.16 -19.21
C THR A 218 2.54 -1.98 -20.16
N PHE A 219 2.71 -0.76 -19.63
CA PHE A 219 2.76 0.49 -20.38
C PHE A 219 3.94 0.57 -21.36
N GLN A 220 3.66 0.79 -22.65
CA GLN A 220 4.63 0.97 -23.74
C GLN A 220 4.16 1.91 -24.88
N ARG A 221 2.87 2.27 -24.95
CA ARG A 221 2.21 2.81 -26.16
C ARG A 221 1.61 4.21 -26.00
N GLY A 222 2.30 5.07 -25.25
CA GLY A 222 2.08 6.50 -25.28
C GLY A 222 1.13 7.03 -24.21
N SER A 223 0.75 8.30 -24.34
CA SER A 223 0.09 9.04 -23.27
C SER A 223 -1.39 8.71 -23.08
N GLN A 224 -2.04 8.17 -24.10
CA GLN A 224 -3.40 7.62 -24.04
C GLN A 224 -3.39 6.07 -23.99
N GLU A 225 -2.34 5.44 -23.45
CA GLU A 225 -2.42 4.05 -22.98
C GLU A 225 -2.71 4.06 -21.47
N SER A 226 -4.00 4.03 -21.10
CA SER A 226 -4.37 3.82 -19.70
C SER A 226 -4.08 2.36 -19.29
N VAL A 227 -4.16 2.09 -17.99
CA VAL A 227 -4.01 0.74 -17.42
C VAL A 227 -4.93 -0.29 -18.12
N TRP A 228 -6.12 0.15 -18.58
CA TRP A 228 -7.13 -0.66 -19.26
C TRP A 228 -6.75 -1.06 -20.69
N GLU A 229 -5.91 -0.29 -21.37
CA GLU A 229 -5.54 -0.55 -22.78
C GLU A 229 -4.32 -1.47 -22.92
N THR A 230 -3.54 -1.66 -21.86
CA THR A 230 -2.25 -2.37 -21.88
C THR A 230 -2.36 -3.85 -22.29
N VAL A 231 -1.30 -4.36 -22.93
CA VAL A 231 -1.06 -5.79 -23.17
C VAL A 231 0.09 -6.24 -22.26
N PRO A 232 -0.20 -6.89 -21.11
CA PRO A 232 0.83 -7.30 -20.15
C PRO A 232 1.75 -8.35 -20.75
N HIS A 233 3.05 -8.19 -20.54
CA HIS A 233 4.09 -8.97 -21.22
C HIS A 233 5.30 -9.25 -20.33
N PRO A 234 6.04 -10.35 -20.54
CA PRO A 234 7.27 -10.62 -19.82
C PRO A 234 8.34 -9.58 -20.13
N SER A 235 9.06 -9.13 -19.10
CA SER A 235 10.22 -8.23 -19.22
C SER A 235 11.41 -8.93 -19.89
N CYS A 236 11.47 -10.26 -19.83
CA CYS A 236 12.37 -11.11 -20.61
C CYS A 236 11.58 -11.88 -21.68
N ASP A 237 11.52 -11.33 -22.91
CA ASP A 237 10.76 -11.89 -24.03
C ASP A 237 11.62 -12.86 -24.85
N THR A 238 11.33 -14.15 -24.70
CA THR A 238 11.99 -15.27 -25.38
C THR A 238 11.16 -15.84 -26.55
N PHE A 239 10.07 -15.16 -26.94
CA PHE A 239 9.09 -15.58 -27.95
C PHE A 239 8.26 -16.83 -27.57
N ALA A 240 8.18 -17.16 -26.28
CA ALA A 240 7.35 -18.24 -25.76
C ALA A 240 5.83 -17.96 -25.88
N TRP A 241 5.45 -16.68 -25.88
CA TRP A 241 4.08 -16.18 -26.06
C TRP A 241 4.09 -14.91 -26.92
N GLY A 242 2.95 -14.25 -27.07
CA GLY A 242 2.76 -13.17 -28.03
C GLY A 242 2.70 -13.74 -29.46
N LYS A 243 3.24 -13.02 -30.43
CA LYS A 243 3.25 -13.42 -31.85
C LYS A 243 4.43 -14.35 -32.15
N PRO A 244 4.21 -15.50 -32.82
CA PRO A 244 5.27 -16.47 -33.13
C PRO A 244 6.50 -15.84 -33.79
N GLY A 245 7.67 -16.04 -33.18
CA GLY A 245 8.96 -15.51 -33.67
C GLY A 245 9.17 -14.00 -33.53
N GLN A 246 8.24 -13.28 -32.89
CA GLN A 246 8.35 -11.82 -32.64
C GLN A 246 7.99 -11.42 -31.20
N GLY A 247 7.43 -12.34 -30.40
CA GLY A 247 7.02 -12.07 -29.03
C GLY A 247 5.93 -11.00 -28.94
N PHE A 248 6.00 -10.19 -27.90
CA PHE A 248 5.18 -8.97 -27.76
C PHE A 248 5.85 -7.76 -28.41
N LEU A 249 7.15 -7.82 -28.72
CA LEU A 249 7.97 -6.70 -29.20
C LEU A 249 7.34 -5.93 -30.37
N SER A 250 6.76 -6.66 -31.33
CA SER A 250 6.13 -6.12 -32.54
C SER A 250 4.76 -5.44 -32.32
N LEU A 251 4.27 -5.35 -31.07
CA LEU A 251 3.18 -4.44 -30.67
C LEU A 251 3.70 -3.03 -30.32
N PHE A 252 4.97 -2.93 -29.92
CA PHE A 252 5.54 -1.73 -29.30
C PHE A 252 6.57 -1.04 -30.20
N THR A 253 7.47 -1.81 -30.79
CA THR A 253 8.63 -1.29 -31.54
C THR A 253 8.66 -1.89 -32.93
N GLY A 254 8.75 -1.03 -33.95
CA GLY A 254 8.88 -1.42 -35.35
C GLY A 254 10.35 -1.63 -35.70
N ASP A 255 10.70 -2.89 -35.98
CA ASP A 255 12.02 -3.28 -36.51
C ASP A 255 11.85 -4.25 -37.69
N ALA A 256 12.86 -4.31 -38.56
CA ALA A 256 12.95 -5.24 -39.67
C ALA A 256 13.19 -6.69 -39.20
N ASN A 257 13.81 -6.88 -38.03
CA ASN A 257 14.04 -8.19 -37.41
C ASN A 257 13.85 -8.11 -35.90
N TYR A 258 13.40 -9.20 -35.27
CA TYR A 258 13.16 -9.25 -33.83
C TYR A 258 14.13 -10.25 -33.18
N SER A 259 14.80 -9.83 -32.10
CA SER A 259 15.70 -10.68 -31.29
C SER A 259 15.10 -10.89 -29.90
N ARG A 260 15.24 -12.11 -29.36
CA ARG A 260 14.89 -12.43 -27.96
C ARG A 260 15.67 -11.52 -27.03
N GLN A 261 14.99 -10.88 -26.09
CA GLN A 261 15.57 -9.77 -25.32
C GLN A 261 14.96 -9.61 -23.94
N TRP A 262 15.77 -9.12 -23.02
CA TRP A 262 15.33 -8.65 -21.71
C TRP A 262 15.35 -7.11 -21.69
N ARG A 263 14.41 -6.51 -20.97
CA ARG A 263 14.42 -5.07 -20.65
C ARG A 263 13.71 -4.80 -19.33
N TYR A 264 14.22 -3.83 -18.59
CA TYR A 264 13.68 -3.41 -17.30
C TYR A 264 13.50 -1.90 -17.29
N THR A 265 12.41 -1.45 -16.68
CA THR A 265 12.08 -0.04 -16.43
C THR A 265 12.05 0.19 -14.93
N ASN A 266 12.68 1.27 -14.45
CA ASN A 266 12.65 1.70 -13.05
C ASN A 266 11.58 2.79 -12.83
N ALA A 267 11.03 2.87 -11.62
CA ALA A 267 10.26 4.03 -11.13
C ALA A 267 11.16 4.87 -10.21
N PRO A 268 11.67 6.05 -10.65
CA PRO A 268 12.70 6.78 -9.93
C PRO A 268 12.28 7.33 -8.56
N ASP A 269 10.98 7.53 -8.34
CA ASP A 269 10.45 7.96 -7.04
C ASP A 269 10.50 6.82 -6.00
N ALA A 270 10.40 5.55 -6.42
CA ALA A 270 10.48 4.37 -5.58
C ALA A 270 11.91 4.10 -5.09
N ASP A 271 12.90 4.12 -6.00
CA ASP A 271 14.31 4.04 -5.61
C ASP A 271 14.71 5.24 -4.72
N ALA A 272 14.18 6.45 -4.99
CA ALA A 272 14.39 7.61 -4.12
C ALA A 272 13.72 7.44 -2.74
N ARG A 273 12.51 6.85 -2.66
CA ARG A 273 11.79 6.51 -1.42
C ARG A 273 12.57 5.48 -0.60
N ALA A 274 13.19 4.48 -1.25
CA ALA A 274 14.07 3.51 -0.60
C ALA A 274 15.36 4.15 -0.02
N VAL A 275 15.96 5.13 -0.72
CA VAL A 275 17.08 5.92 -0.19
C VAL A 275 16.66 6.79 1.00
N GLN A 276 15.49 7.42 0.93
CA GLN A 276 14.91 8.22 2.01
C GLN A 276 14.65 7.36 3.27
N ALA A 277 14.11 6.16 3.10
CA ALA A 277 13.97 5.17 4.18
C ALA A 277 15.32 4.78 4.81
N ALA A 278 16.34 4.51 3.98
CA ALA A 278 17.68 4.15 4.45
C ALA A 278 18.39 5.28 5.21
N TYR A 279 18.15 6.55 4.85
CA TYR A 279 18.62 7.69 5.64
C TYR A 279 18.03 7.65 7.05
N TRP A 280 16.70 7.54 7.16
CA TRP A 280 16.04 7.55 8.45
C TRP A 280 16.42 6.33 9.30
N ALA A 281 16.54 5.15 8.69
CA ALA A 281 17.09 3.97 9.33
C ALA A 281 18.50 4.24 9.91
N HIS A 282 19.40 4.89 9.17
CA HIS A 282 20.71 5.26 9.70
C HIS A 282 20.62 6.24 10.88
N ILE A 283 19.83 7.30 10.77
CA ILE A 283 19.71 8.32 11.82
C ILE A 283 19.12 7.71 13.10
N TRP A 284 18.00 6.99 13.00
CA TRP A 284 17.32 6.41 14.15
C TRP A 284 18.10 5.25 14.76
N ALA A 285 18.76 4.40 13.96
CA ALA A 285 19.68 3.39 14.49
C ALA A 285 20.85 4.04 15.23
N LYS A 286 21.40 5.15 14.72
CA LYS A 286 22.48 5.90 15.37
C LYS A 286 22.05 6.58 16.67
N GLU A 287 20.83 7.12 16.74
CA GLU A 287 20.24 7.64 17.98
C GLU A 287 20.11 6.56 19.07
N GLN A 288 20.03 5.29 18.67
CA GLN A 288 20.02 4.11 19.56
C GLN A 288 21.42 3.48 19.79
N GLY A 289 22.48 3.95 19.11
CA GLY A 289 23.80 3.30 19.13
C GLY A 289 23.87 1.95 18.40
N LYS A 290 23.00 1.77 17.39
CA LYS A 290 22.82 0.54 16.59
C LYS A 290 23.14 0.75 15.10
N GLU A 291 23.78 1.85 14.69
CA GLU A 291 24.02 2.18 13.27
C GLU A 291 24.77 1.10 12.48
N ALA A 292 25.58 0.28 13.16
CA ALA A 292 26.26 -0.87 12.57
C ALA A 292 25.28 -1.94 12.05
N GLN A 293 24.08 -2.05 12.64
CA GLN A 293 23.06 -3.05 12.26
C GLN A 293 22.40 -2.76 10.91
N VAL A 294 22.41 -1.51 10.44
CA VAL A 294 21.82 -1.08 9.15
C VAL A 294 22.87 -0.69 8.10
N ALA A 295 24.16 -0.70 8.48
CA ALA A 295 25.24 -0.10 7.69
C ALA A 295 25.38 -0.68 6.27
N ASP A 296 25.08 -1.96 6.05
CA ASP A 296 25.19 -2.58 4.71
C ASP A 296 24.00 -2.27 3.80
N ALA A 297 22.77 -2.22 4.34
CA ALA A 297 21.61 -1.69 3.62
C ALA A 297 21.80 -0.20 3.26
N VAL A 298 22.41 0.58 4.15
CA VAL A 298 22.75 2.00 3.89
C VAL A 298 23.80 2.15 2.77
N LYS A 299 24.86 1.31 2.73
CA LYS A 299 25.81 1.29 1.58
C LYS A 299 25.11 0.92 0.27
N LYS A 300 24.15 -0.01 0.32
CA LYS A 300 23.36 -0.43 -0.84
C LYS A 300 22.40 0.67 -1.33
N ALA A 301 21.81 1.44 -0.42
CA ALA A 301 21.06 2.65 -0.76
C ALA A 301 21.95 3.71 -1.45
N ALA A 302 23.19 3.90 -0.99
CA ALA A 302 24.16 4.77 -1.67
C ALA A 302 24.48 4.28 -3.10
N LYS A 303 24.55 2.96 -3.32
CA LYS A 303 24.68 2.37 -4.67
C LYS A 303 23.44 2.60 -5.52
N MET A 304 22.25 2.33 -5.01
CA MET A 304 20.98 2.59 -5.70
C MET A 304 20.88 4.06 -6.14
N GLY A 305 21.18 5.00 -5.25
CA GLY A 305 21.27 6.43 -5.56
C GLY A 305 22.31 6.78 -6.64
N ASP A 306 23.37 5.99 -6.81
CA ASP A 306 24.37 6.20 -7.86
C ASP A 306 23.84 5.86 -9.27
N TYR A 307 23.14 4.72 -9.39
CA TYR A 307 22.50 4.28 -10.64
C TYR A 307 21.23 5.09 -10.96
N LEU A 308 20.49 5.53 -9.94
CA LEU A 308 19.30 6.39 -10.05
C LEU A 308 19.59 7.72 -10.78
N ARG A 309 20.87 8.11 -10.93
CA ARG A 309 21.28 9.21 -11.83
C ARG A 309 20.87 9.01 -13.29
N TYR A 310 20.54 7.79 -13.73
CA TYR A 310 19.94 7.58 -15.06
C TYR A 310 18.58 8.27 -15.22
N ALA A 311 17.82 8.47 -14.13
CA ALA A 311 16.58 9.27 -14.13
C ALA A 311 16.82 10.78 -14.36
N MET A 312 18.07 11.24 -14.34
CA MET A 312 18.42 12.66 -14.53
C MET A 312 18.66 13.03 -16.00
N PHE A 313 18.56 12.08 -16.93
CA PHE A 313 18.84 12.27 -18.35
C PHE A 313 17.59 12.27 -19.23
N ASP A 314 17.65 13.10 -20.28
CA ASP A 314 16.79 12.95 -21.45
C ASP A 314 16.78 11.50 -21.99
N LYS A 315 15.62 11.04 -22.47
CA LYS A 315 15.38 9.66 -22.93
C LYS A 315 16.48 9.14 -23.85
N TYR A 316 16.87 9.93 -24.85
CA TYR A 316 17.88 9.56 -25.84
C TYR A 316 19.18 10.34 -25.69
N PHE A 317 19.46 10.80 -24.46
CA PHE A 317 20.60 11.64 -24.11
C PHE A 317 20.70 12.89 -25.00
N LYS A 318 19.59 13.42 -25.52
CA LYS A 318 19.60 14.72 -26.21
C LYS A 318 20.05 15.82 -25.24
N ARG A 319 20.62 16.89 -25.78
CA ARG A 319 20.92 18.08 -24.99
C ARG A 319 19.64 18.64 -24.37
N ILE A 320 19.74 19.13 -23.13
CA ILE A 320 18.64 19.84 -22.48
C ILE A 320 18.53 21.27 -22.99
N GLY A 321 17.30 21.69 -23.28
CA GLY A 321 16.93 23.05 -23.64
C GLY A 321 16.82 23.27 -25.15
N ASP A 322 15.69 23.83 -25.57
CA ASP A 322 15.36 24.17 -26.96
C ASP A 322 15.42 22.97 -27.93
N CYS A 323 15.06 21.79 -27.41
CA CYS A 323 15.14 20.50 -28.10
C CYS A 323 13.94 20.26 -29.03
N ILE A 324 13.84 21.07 -30.09
CA ILE A 324 12.77 21.01 -31.10
C ILE A 324 13.27 20.32 -32.39
N GLY A 325 12.46 19.40 -32.90
CA GLY A 325 12.73 18.54 -34.06
C GLY A 325 13.69 17.41 -33.73
N GLU A 326 13.25 16.15 -33.83
CA GLU A 326 14.06 14.97 -33.48
C GLU A 326 15.45 14.92 -34.16
N THR A 327 15.56 15.40 -35.40
CA THR A 327 16.82 15.49 -36.19
C THR A 327 17.58 16.79 -35.98
N ASN A 328 16.90 17.86 -35.54
CA ASN A 328 17.49 19.19 -35.31
C ASN A 328 18.02 19.35 -33.88
N CYS A 329 17.34 18.78 -32.89
CA CYS A 329 17.78 18.79 -31.51
C CYS A 329 19.11 18.02 -31.38
N PRO A 330 20.18 18.67 -30.88
CA PRO A 330 21.51 18.08 -30.88
C PRO A 330 21.65 16.94 -29.87
N ALA A 331 22.41 15.92 -30.28
CA ALA A 331 22.92 14.87 -29.41
C ALA A 331 23.71 15.46 -28.23
N GLY A 332 23.46 14.95 -27.02
CA GLY A 332 24.16 15.39 -25.81
C GLY A 332 25.60 14.88 -25.71
N SER A 333 26.41 15.63 -24.99
CA SER A 333 27.84 15.39 -24.77
C SER A 333 28.25 15.79 -23.36
N GLY A 334 28.96 14.88 -22.66
CA GLY A 334 29.12 14.99 -21.23
C GLY A 334 27.75 15.06 -20.54
N LYS A 335 27.59 15.95 -19.55
CA LYS A 335 26.37 16.08 -18.74
C LYS A 335 25.41 17.19 -19.21
N ASN A 336 25.51 17.64 -20.47
CA ASN A 336 24.55 18.63 -21.02
C ASN A 336 23.19 18.01 -21.44
N SER A 337 23.07 16.68 -21.36
CA SER A 337 21.84 15.89 -21.45
C SER A 337 21.21 15.58 -20.09
N MET A 338 21.84 15.99 -18.98
CA MET A 338 21.23 15.90 -17.65
C MET A 338 20.31 17.10 -17.39
N HIS A 339 19.03 16.84 -17.11
CA HIS A 339 18.10 17.84 -16.57
C HIS A 339 18.14 17.93 -15.04
N TYR A 340 18.78 16.97 -14.36
CA TYR A 340 18.98 16.92 -12.90
C TYR A 340 17.67 16.91 -12.08
N LEU A 341 16.61 16.33 -12.64
CA LEU A 341 15.37 15.99 -11.92
C LEU A 341 15.22 14.47 -11.90
N LEU A 342 14.26 13.94 -11.15
CA LEU A 342 13.81 12.56 -11.28
C LEU A 342 12.72 12.51 -12.36
N SER A 343 13.07 11.98 -13.53
CA SER A 343 12.10 11.74 -14.61
C SER A 343 11.15 10.59 -14.26
N TRP A 344 10.16 10.33 -15.13
CA TRP A 344 9.20 9.25 -14.93
C TRP A 344 9.82 7.85 -14.96
N TYR A 345 10.93 7.66 -15.68
CA TYR A 345 11.63 6.39 -15.77
C TYR A 345 13.10 6.54 -16.19
N TYR A 346 13.89 5.53 -15.87
CA TYR A 346 14.97 5.10 -16.77
C TYR A 346 14.75 3.62 -17.10
N SER A 347 15.31 3.17 -18.23
CA SER A 347 15.15 1.79 -18.69
C SER A 347 16.42 1.27 -19.36
N TRP A 348 16.65 -0.02 -19.26
CA TRP A 348 17.79 -0.71 -19.85
C TRP A 348 17.40 -2.09 -20.36
N GLY A 349 18.08 -2.58 -21.39
CA GLY A 349 17.76 -3.87 -22.00
C GLY A 349 18.91 -4.42 -22.83
N GLY A 350 18.77 -5.66 -23.28
CA GLY A 350 19.77 -6.36 -24.09
C GLY A 350 19.24 -7.63 -24.72
N ALA A 351 19.92 -8.10 -25.77
CA ALA A 351 19.61 -9.38 -26.36
C ALA A 351 19.87 -10.51 -25.34
N VAL A 352 18.98 -11.51 -25.27
CA VAL A 352 19.23 -12.76 -24.55
C VAL A 352 20.31 -13.57 -25.28
N ASP A 353 20.26 -13.57 -26.60
CA ASP A 353 21.25 -14.23 -27.46
C ASP A 353 22.54 -13.41 -27.58
N THR A 354 23.64 -13.93 -27.06
CA THR A 354 24.98 -13.30 -27.14
C THR A 354 25.49 -13.11 -28.57
N SER A 355 24.95 -13.86 -29.54
CA SER A 355 25.22 -13.72 -30.97
C SER A 355 24.59 -12.46 -31.60
N ALA A 356 23.55 -11.87 -30.99
CA ALA A 356 23.00 -10.60 -31.43
C ALA A 356 23.81 -9.39 -30.90
N GLY A 357 24.49 -9.55 -29.77
CA GLY A 357 25.62 -8.70 -29.38
C GLY A 357 25.31 -7.23 -29.08
N TRP A 358 24.12 -6.92 -28.53
CA TRP A 358 23.73 -5.54 -28.19
C TRP A 358 23.07 -5.41 -26.82
N ALA A 359 23.22 -4.23 -26.20
CA ALA A 359 22.47 -3.76 -25.04
C ALA A 359 22.27 -2.23 -25.13
N TRP A 360 21.21 -1.71 -24.48
CA TRP A 360 20.79 -0.30 -24.53
C TRP A 360 20.39 0.26 -23.16
N ARG A 361 20.40 1.59 -23.04
CA ARG A 361 19.95 2.38 -21.87
C ARG A 361 19.29 3.68 -22.34
N ILE A 362 18.23 4.09 -21.65
CA ILE A 362 17.52 5.36 -21.83
C ILE A 362 17.22 5.97 -20.46
N GLY A 363 17.26 7.30 -20.38
CA GLY A 363 16.62 8.06 -19.29
C GLY A 363 15.12 8.24 -19.59
N SER A 364 14.57 9.40 -19.23
CA SER A 364 13.26 9.85 -19.74
C SER A 364 13.20 11.36 -19.79
N SER A 365 12.71 11.91 -20.89
CA SER A 365 12.62 13.36 -21.11
C SER A 365 11.52 14.03 -20.28
N HIS A 366 10.62 13.25 -19.67
CA HIS A 366 9.40 13.71 -19.00
C HIS A 366 9.57 13.70 -17.48
N ASN A 367 9.29 14.82 -16.83
CA ASN A 367 9.57 15.04 -15.41
C ASN A 367 8.31 15.51 -14.70
N HIS A 368 7.81 14.72 -13.74
CA HIS A 368 6.64 15.05 -12.92
C HIS A 368 7.08 15.58 -11.55
N PHE A 369 6.45 16.64 -11.03
CA PHE A 369 6.76 17.16 -9.70
C PHE A 369 6.53 16.08 -8.61
N GLY A 370 5.56 15.19 -8.83
CA GLY A 370 5.22 14.06 -7.97
C GLY A 370 6.37 13.07 -7.73
N TYR A 371 7.33 12.99 -8.66
CA TYR A 371 8.47 12.06 -8.61
C TYR A 371 9.68 12.65 -7.86
N GLN A 372 9.72 13.96 -7.65
CA GLN A 372 10.88 14.60 -7.04
C GLN A 372 11.03 14.22 -5.55
N ASN A 373 12.28 14.24 -5.07
CA ASN A 373 12.62 13.89 -3.69
C ASN A 373 13.84 14.68 -3.20
N PRO A 374 13.66 15.94 -2.73
CA PRO A 374 14.73 16.75 -2.19
C PRO A 374 15.41 16.11 -0.97
N MET A 375 14.70 15.27 -0.22
CA MET A 375 15.27 14.58 0.93
C MET A 375 16.30 13.53 0.47
N ALA A 376 15.96 12.67 -0.49
CA ALA A 376 16.89 11.74 -1.12
C ALA A 376 18.08 12.47 -1.78
N ALA A 377 17.81 13.57 -2.49
CA ALA A 377 18.86 14.35 -3.15
C ALA A 377 19.86 14.96 -2.14
N TYR A 378 19.36 15.53 -1.04
CA TYR A 378 20.18 16.07 0.04
C TYR A 378 21.07 15.01 0.70
N VAL A 379 20.56 13.81 0.96
CA VAL A 379 21.33 12.80 1.70
C VAL A 379 22.43 12.17 0.83
N LEU A 380 22.16 11.94 -0.45
CA LEU A 380 23.13 11.46 -1.44
C LEU A 380 24.20 12.52 -1.76
N SER A 381 23.87 13.81 -1.70
CA SER A 381 24.84 14.89 -1.94
C SER A 381 25.69 15.26 -0.72
N SER A 382 25.10 15.22 0.48
CA SER A 382 25.63 15.96 1.65
C SER A 382 25.95 15.10 2.87
N THR A 383 25.56 13.82 2.92
CA THR A 383 25.92 12.92 4.03
C THR A 383 27.07 11.99 3.64
N SER A 384 27.95 11.66 4.58
CA SER A 384 29.10 10.78 4.31
C SER A 384 28.73 9.30 4.20
N PHE A 385 27.60 8.87 4.78
CA PHE A 385 27.20 7.47 4.87
C PHE A 385 26.30 7.01 3.72
N LEU A 386 25.57 7.94 3.07
CA LEU A 386 24.82 7.68 1.83
C LEU A 386 25.50 8.24 0.57
N ARG A 387 26.73 8.75 0.67
CA ARG A 387 27.47 9.30 -0.48
C ARG A 387 27.67 8.22 -1.55
N PRO A 388 27.23 8.44 -2.82
CA PRO A 388 27.56 7.57 -3.95
C PRO A 388 29.08 7.35 -4.10
N LEU A 389 29.47 6.17 -4.61
CA LEU A 389 30.88 5.77 -4.71
C LEU A 389 31.54 6.31 -5.99
N SER A 390 30.75 6.62 -7.01
CA SER A 390 31.21 7.29 -8.23
C SER A 390 31.86 8.64 -7.95
N ALA A 391 32.83 9.00 -8.78
CA ALA A 391 33.65 10.20 -8.57
C ALA A 391 32.81 11.50 -8.56
N THR A 392 31.73 11.53 -9.35
CA THR A 392 30.88 12.71 -9.54
C THR A 392 29.45 12.57 -9.01
N GLY A 393 28.98 11.38 -8.60
CA GLY A 393 27.57 11.16 -8.27
C GLY A 393 27.03 12.08 -7.17
N ALA A 394 27.79 12.30 -6.10
CA ALA A 394 27.41 13.24 -5.04
C ALA A 394 27.29 14.71 -5.52
N ALA A 395 28.04 15.12 -6.55
CA ALA A 395 27.95 16.45 -7.15
C ALA A 395 26.77 16.59 -8.12
N ASP A 396 26.40 15.51 -8.81
CA ASP A 396 25.18 15.45 -9.61
C ASP A 396 23.95 15.56 -8.70
N TRP A 397 23.95 14.86 -7.56
CA TRP A 397 22.90 14.97 -6.55
C TRP A 397 22.84 16.35 -5.87
N ALA A 398 23.97 17.01 -5.64
CA ALA A 398 23.99 18.40 -5.17
C ALA A 398 23.34 19.36 -6.18
N THR A 399 23.59 19.12 -7.48
CA THR A 399 22.96 19.86 -8.57
C THR A 399 21.47 19.54 -8.66
N SER A 400 21.09 18.27 -8.48
CA SER A 400 19.70 17.82 -8.48
C SER A 400 18.88 18.37 -7.31
N LEU A 401 19.43 18.39 -6.09
CA LEU A 401 18.75 19.01 -4.93
C LEU A 401 18.34 20.46 -5.25
N LYS A 402 19.30 21.26 -5.74
CA LYS A 402 19.03 22.64 -6.14
C LYS A 402 17.95 22.69 -7.24
N ARG A 403 18.13 21.90 -8.30
CA ARG A 403 17.25 21.88 -9.47
C ARG A 403 15.81 21.46 -9.11
N GLN A 404 15.64 20.51 -8.19
CA GLN A 404 14.32 20.08 -7.70
C GLN A 404 13.63 21.22 -6.93
N ILE A 405 14.32 21.89 -6.00
CA ILE A 405 13.75 23.05 -5.27
C ILE A 405 13.40 24.21 -6.22
N GLU A 406 14.21 24.45 -7.25
CA GLU A 406 13.88 25.38 -8.35
C GLU A 406 12.60 24.95 -9.11
N PHE A 407 12.43 23.64 -9.37
CA PHE A 407 11.28 23.08 -10.09
C PHE A 407 9.96 23.19 -9.30
N TYR A 408 9.94 22.86 -8.00
CA TYR A 408 8.77 23.14 -7.15
C TYR A 408 8.45 24.64 -7.13
N THR A 409 9.48 25.51 -7.09
CA THR A 409 9.29 26.97 -7.10
C THR A 409 8.65 27.45 -8.40
N TRP A 410 9.06 26.87 -9.53
CA TRP A 410 8.50 27.16 -10.84
C TRP A 410 7.08 26.63 -11.02
N LEU A 411 6.73 25.49 -10.43
CA LEU A 411 5.42 24.83 -10.60
C LEU A 411 4.35 25.26 -9.61
N GLN A 412 4.66 26.07 -8.59
CA GLN A 412 3.68 26.46 -7.59
C GLN A 412 2.63 27.43 -8.17
N SER A 413 1.36 27.06 -8.13
CA SER A 413 0.23 27.83 -8.65
C SER A 413 0.00 29.14 -7.88
N ALA A 414 -0.86 30.01 -8.41
CA ALA A 414 -1.30 31.22 -7.74
C ALA A 414 -1.90 30.94 -6.35
N GLU A 415 -2.63 29.83 -6.20
CA GLU A 415 -3.26 29.38 -4.94
C GLU A 415 -2.25 28.69 -4.00
N GLY A 416 -1.46 27.72 -4.50
CA GLY A 416 -0.41 27.06 -3.72
C GLY A 416 -0.10 25.59 -4.03
N GLY A 417 -0.94 24.91 -4.83
CA GLY A 417 -0.66 23.56 -5.33
C GLY A 417 0.47 23.53 -6.36
N PHE A 418 1.01 22.35 -6.69
CA PHE A 418 2.10 22.21 -7.67
C PHE A 418 1.60 21.59 -8.99
N ALA A 419 1.85 22.28 -10.11
CA ALA A 419 1.51 21.81 -11.44
C ALA A 419 2.38 20.63 -11.92
N GLY A 420 1.99 19.98 -13.02
CA GLY A 420 2.47 18.66 -13.43
C GLY A 420 3.99 18.56 -13.54
N GLY A 421 4.59 19.33 -14.46
CA GLY A 421 6.03 19.37 -14.62
C GLY A 421 6.52 19.92 -15.95
N ALA A 422 7.47 19.22 -16.57
CA ALA A 422 8.07 19.61 -17.84
C ALA A 422 8.59 18.43 -18.66
N THR A 423 8.75 18.64 -19.97
CA THR A 423 9.42 17.70 -20.88
C THR A 423 10.52 18.35 -21.73
N ASN A 424 11.62 17.64 -21.94
CA ASN A 424 12.62 17.96 -22.97
C ASN A 424 12.23 17.40 -24.36
N SER A 425 11.19 16.56 -24.44
CA SER A 425 10.68 15.95 -25.67
C SER A 425 9.17 16.19 -25.78
N TRP A 426 8.76 17.24 -26.50
CA TRP A 426 7.34 17.54 -26.66
C TRP A 426 6.64 16.40 -27.42
N ASN A 427 5.50 15.96 -26.88
CA ASN A 427 4.78 14.75 -27.25
C ASN A 427 5.68 13.49 -27.42
N GLY A 428 6.79 13.43 -26.66
CA GLY A 428 7.76 12.32 -26.66
C GLY A 428 8.47 12.07 -28.00
N ARG A 429 8.39 13.02 -28.95
CA ARG A 429 9.00 12.98 -30.29
C ARG A 429 9.72 14.28 -30.66
N TYR A 430 10.18 15.02 -29.65
CA TYR A 430 10.83 16.33 -29.78
C TYR A 430 10.04 17.30 -30.68
N ALA A 431 8.71 17.32 -30.53
CA ALA A 431 7.84 18.16 -31.34
C ALA A 431 8.01 19.67 -31.04
N GLN A 432 7.36 20.51 -31.84
CA GLN A 432 7.16 21.92 -31.49
C GLN A 432 6.17 22.02 -30.32
N PRO A 433 6.51 22.66 -29.19
CA PRO A 433 5.57 22.90 -28.10
C PRO A 433 4.46 23.88 -28.49
N ASP A 434 3.29 23.72 -27.87
CA ASP A 434 2.13 24.61 -28.00
C ASP A 434 2.22 25.87 -27.12
N ASN A 435 3.10 25.84 -26.12
CA ASN A 435 3.29 26.90 -25.13
C ASN A 435 4.77 27.31 -25.02
N SER A 436 5.02 28.49 -24.46
CA SER A 436 6.35 29.10 -24.33
C SER A 436 6.92 29.09 -22.90
N SER A 437 6.20 28.52 -21.93
CA SER A 437 6.70 28.41 -20.57
C SER A 437 7.74 27.30 -20.50
N SER A 438 8.89 27.59 -19.91
CA SER A 438 9.99 26.62 -19.86
C SER A 438 10.83 26.72 -18.59
N PHE A 439 11.43 25.58 -18.25
CA PHE A 439 12.30 25.37 -17.10
C PHE A 439 13.64 24.83 -17.59
N TYR A 440 14.67 25.69 -17.59
CA TYR A 440 15.96 25.42 -18.24
C TYR A 440 15.82 24.98 -19.72
N GLY A 441 14.78 25.48 -20.41
CA GLY A 441 14.49 25.17 -21.81
C GLY A 441 13.72 23.85 -22.05
N MET A 442 13.34 23.12 -21.01
CA MET A 442 12.30 22.08 -21.08
C MET A 442 10.92 22.74 -20.99
N TYR A 443 9.94 22.29 -21.77
CA TYR A 443 8.63 22.96 -21.87
C TYR A 443 7.66 22.52 -20.78
N TYR A 444 6.81 23.45 -20.33
CA TYR A 444 5.77 23.16 -19.33
C TYR A 444 4.75 22.17 -19.86
N ASP A 445 4.52 21.14 -19.05
CA ASP A 445 3.54 20.09 -19.27
C ASP A 445 2.70 19.98 -17.98
N TRP A 446 1.38 20.10 -18.11
CA TRP A 446 0.46 20.06 -16.97
C TRP A 446 0.05 18.64 -16.58
N GLN A 447 0.30 17.65 -17.46
CA GLN A 447 -0.05 16.23 -17.32
C GLN A 447 1.09 15.29 -17.80
N PRO A 448 2.35 15.43 -17.31
CA PRO A 448 3.48 14.65 -17.81
C PRO A 448 3.24 13.13 -17.93
N VAL A 449 3.59 12.60 -19.10
CA VAL A 449 3.50 11.19 -19.52
C VAL A 449 2.08 10.69 -19.79
N TYR A 450 1.14 10.77 -18.83
CA TYR A 450 -0.18 10.14 -18.98
C TYR A 450 -1.33 11.15 -19.07
N HIS A 451 -2.23 10.92 -20.03
CA HIS A 451 -3.37 11.76 -20.37
C HIS A 451 -4.73 11.05 -20.13
N ASP A 452 -4.76 9.72 -20.00
CA ASP A 452 -5.93 8.96 -19.53
C ASP A 452 -5.60 8.13 -18.27
N PRO A 453 -5.89 8.64 -17.05
CA PRO A 453 -6.24 10.03 -16.75
C PRO A 453 -5.03 10.98 -16.83
N PRO A 454 -5.24 12.31 -16.89
CA PRO A 454 -4.18 13.31 -16.79
C PRO A 454 -3.34 13.14 -15.50
N SER A 455 -2.04 12.94 -15.63
CA SER A 455 -1.16 12.50 -14.53
C SER A 455 -1.28 13.33 -13.25
N ASN A 456 -1.47 14.64 -13.40
CA ASN A 456 -1.50 15.59 -12.28
C ASN A 456 -2.92 15.95 -11.81
N GLN A 457 -3.96 15.25 -12.29
CA GLN A 457 -5.29 15.41 -11.69
C GLN A 457 -5.37 14.81 -10.28
N TRP A 458 -4.48 13.87 -9.93
CA TRP A 458 -4.55 13.17 -8.64
C TRP A 458 -3.85 13.94 -7.52
N PHE A 459 -4.59 14.30 -6.47
CA PHE A 459 -4.04 14.98 -5.29
C PHE A 459 -2.99 14.16 -4.52
N GLY A 460 -2.94 12.83 -4.69
CA GLY A 460 -1.93 11.98 -4.05
C GLY A 460 -0.49 12.39 -4.36
N PHE A 461 -0.18 12.86 -5.57
CA PHE A 461 1.15 13.40 -5.88
C PHE A 461 1.49 14.67 -5.08
N GLN A 462 0.50 15.48 -4.70
CA GLN A 462 0.70 16.63 -3.81
C GLN A 462 1.10 16.13 -2.42
N ALA A 463 0.37 15.16 -1.87
CA ALA A 463 0.67 14.59 -0.57
C ALA A 463 2.04 13.90 -0.53
N TRP A 464 2.33 12.98 -1.45
CA TRP A 464 3.59 12.23 -1.51
C TRP A 464 4.82 13.11 -1.74
N SER A 465 4.75 14.04 -2.70
CA SER A 465 5.92 14.83 -3.08
C SER A 465 6.21 15.94 -2.08
N VAL A 466 5.19 16.60 -1.54
CA VAL A 466 5.37 17.69 -0.57
C VAL A 466 5.75 17.15 0.83
N GLN A 467 5.43 15.90 1.16
CA GLN A 467 5.99 15.21 2.33
C GLN A 467 7.53 15.22 2.30
N ARG A 468 8.13 14.90 1.14
CA ARG A 468 9.58 14.87 0.93
C ARG A 468 10.21 16.27 1.08
N VAL A 469 9.49 17.32 0.67
CA VAL A 469 9.87 18.73 0.90
C VAL A 469 9.77 19.09 2.39
N ALA A 470 8.73 18.61 3.09
CA ALA A 470 8.54 18.82 4.52
C ALA A 470 9.63 18.16 5.38
N GLU A 471 10.08 16.96 5.02
CA GLU A 471 11.23 16.31 5.66
C GLU A 471 12.55 17.04 5.40
N TYR A 472 12.81 17.43 4.14
CA TYR A 472 14.00 18.21 3.79
C TYR A 472 14.03 19.53 4.57
N TYR A 473 12.91 20.25 4.67
CA TYR A 473 12.76 21.43 5.53
C TYR A 473 12.95 21.09 7.01
N TYR A 474 12.36 20.00 7.51
CA TYR A 474 12.48 19.58 8.91
C TYR A 474 13.93 19.30 9.31
N VAL A 475 14.72 18.65 8.46
CA VAL A 475 16.13 18.36 8.73
C VAL A 475 16.97 19.63 8.59
N THR A 476 16.93 20.29 7.44
CA THR A 476 17.87 21.39 7.11
C THR A 476 17.44 22.75 7.66
N GLY A 477 16.14 23.04 7.64
CA GLY A 477 15.60 24.39 7.83
C GLY A 477 15.65 25.28 6.59
N ASP A 478 15.80 24.70 5.40
CA ASP A 478 15.90 25.44 4.14
C ASP A 478 14.75 26.47 3.96
N ALA A 479 15.13 27.71 3.67
CA ALA A 479 14.20 28.84 3.62
C ALA A 479 13.29 28.82 2.39
N GLN A 480 13.73 28.23 1.27
CA GLN A 480 12.92 28.11 0.07
C GLN A 480 11.93 26.95 0.22
N ALA A 481 12.37 25.80 0.74
CA ALA A 481 11.47 24.71 1.13
C ALA A 481 10.40 25.21 2.12
N LYS A 482 10.77 26.03 3.11
CA LYS A 482 9.78 26.70 4.00
C LYS A 482 8.78 27.53 3.21
N LYS A 483 9.23 28.41 2.30
CA LYS A 483 8.35 29.29 1.51
C LYS A 483 7.34 28.49 0.67
N LEU A 484 7.78 27.39 0.07
CA LEU A 484 6.94 26.47 -0.70
C LEU A 484 5.87 25.82 0.18
N LEU A 485 6.28 25.30 1.35
CA LEU A 485 5.39 24.67 2.33
C LEU A 485 4.40 25.65 2.97
N ASP A 486 4.83 26.87 3.32
CA ASP A 486 3.96 27.90 3.91
C ASP A 486 2.74 28.17 3.01
N LYS A 487 2.95 28.25 1.70
CA LYS A 487 1.88 28.48 0.72
C LYS A 487 1.06 27.21 0.46
N TRP A 488 1.71 26.06 0.25
CA TRP A 488 1.02 24.80 -0.04
C TRP A 488 0.14 24.34 1.14
N VAL A 489 0.66 24.40 2.37
CA VAL A 489 -0.10 24.02 3.57
C VAL A 489 -1.30 24.94 3.78
N ALA A 490 -1.17 26.24 3.50
CA ALA A 490 -2.31 27.16 3.57
C ALA A 490 -3.41 26.79 2.56
N TRP A 491 -3.05 26.47 1.32
CA TRP A 491 -3.98 26.03 0.27
C TRP A 491 -4.64 24.68 0.59
N ALA A 492 -3.83 23.65 0.93
CA ALA A 492 -4.33 22.32 1.24
C ALA A 492 -5.26 22.33 2.46
N SER A 493 -4.91 23.08 3.52
CA SER A 493 -5.73 23.21 4.73
C SER A 493 -7.09 23.85 4.43
N GLN A 494 -7.14 24.90 3.59
CA GLN A 494 -8.38 25.55 3.18
C GLN A 494 -9.30 24.65 2.35
N ASN A 495 -8.73 23.70 1.60
CA ASN A 495 -9.47 22.72 0.81
C ASN A 495 -9.75 21.41 1.56
N THR A 496 -9.34 21.29 2.84
CA THR A 496 -9.62 20.13 3.69
C THR A 496 -10.89 20.36 4.50
N ARG A 497 -11.79 19.37 4.55
CA ARG A 497 -13.03 19.42 5.33
C ARG A 497 -12.93 18.51 6.54
N LEU A 498 -13.22 19.02 7.73
CA LEU A 498 -13.47 18.22 8.92
C LEU A 498 -14.98 18.28 9.18
N THR A 499 -15.68 17.15 9.02
CA THR A 499 -17.15 17.12 8.99
C THR A 499 -17.75 16.96 10.40
N ALA A 500 -19.01 17.37 10.56
CA ALA A 500 -19.71 17.38 11.85
C ALA A 500 -20.01 15.97 12.39
N ASP A 501 -20.02 14.96 11.52
CA ASP A 501 -20.20 13.54 11.87
C ASP A 501 -18.90 12.84 12.30
N GLY A 502 -17.82 13.60 12.55
CA GLY A 502 -16.54 13.06 13.02
C GLY A 502 -15.65 12.48 11.92
N LYS A 503 -15.97 12.68 10.63
CA LYS A 503 -15.15 12.25 9.48
C LYS A 503 -14.35 13.42 8.90
N TYR A 504 -13.64 13.17 7.80
CA TYR A 504 -12.94 14.19 7.01
C TYR A 504 -13.27 14.04 5.52
N GLN A 505 -12.91 15.04 4.73
CA GLN A 505 -12.72 14.89 3.28
C GLN A 505 -11.49 15.70 2.85
N VAL A 506 -10.58 15.08 2.10
CA VAL A 506 -9.40 15.73 1.48
C VAL A 506 -9.66 15.95 -0.02
N PRO A 507 -8.95 16.86 -0.71
CA PRO A 507 -9.02 16.97 -2.17
C PRO A 507 -8.70 15.64 -2.85
N SER A 508 -9.35 15.37 -3.99
CA SER A 508 -9.14 14.14 -4.76
C SER A 508 -8.67 14.45 -6.18
N THR A 509 -9.58 14.99 -6.99
CA THR A 509 -9.34 15.37 -8.39
C THR A 509 -9.05 16.87 -8.48
N LEU A 510 -8.03 17.23 -9.26
CA LEU A 510 -7.53 18.58 -9.49
C LEU A 510 -7.67 18.95 -10.98
N ALA A 511 -8.22 20.12 -11.25
CA ALA A 511 -8.22 20.72 -12.58
C ALA A 511 -7.18 21.85 -12.65
N TRP A 512 -6.43 21.89 -13.75
CA TRP A 512 -5.35 22.86 -13.98
C TRP A 512 -5.71 23.80 -15.14
N SER A 513 -5.28 25.06 -15.05
CA SER A 513 -5.40 26.00 -16.17
C SER A 513 -4.28 27.03 -16.19
N GLY A 514 -3.97 27.50 -17.40
CA GLY A 514 -2.83 28.37 -17.65
C GLY A 514 -1.47 27.68 -17.47
N ALA A 515 -0.43 28.48 -17.28
CA ALA A 515 0.96 28.03 -17.23
C ALA A 515 1.78 28.91 -16.26
N PRO A 516 2.86 28.38 -15.67
CA PRO A 516 3.79 29.18 -14.89
C PRO A 516 4.54 30.20 -15.77
N ASP A 517 5.13 31.22 -15.15
CA ASP A 517 6.06 32.12 -15.83
C ASP A 517 7.32 31.35 -16.28
N THR A 518 7.94 31.70 -17.40
CA THR A 518 9.21 31.08 -17.83
C THR A 518 10.29 31.24 -16.75
N TRP A 519 10.96 30.14 -16.38
CA TRP A 519 11.88 30.11 -15.24
C TRP A 519 13.12 30.98 -15.43
N ASN A 520 13.32 31.92 -14.51
CA ASN A 520 14.54 32.69 -14.38
C ASN A 520 15.09 32.54 -12.95
N PRO A 521 16.20 31.81 -12.72
CA PRO A 521 16.73 31.59 -11.36
C PRO A 521 17.29 32.85 -10.69
N ALA A 522 17.51 33.95 -11.44
CA ALA A 522 17.91 35.24 -10.88
C ALA A 522 16.71 36.14 -10.53
N ALA A 523 15.55 35.89 -11.12
CA ALA A 523 14.30 36.60 -10.84
C ALA A 523 13.09 35.68 -11.10
N PRO A 524 12.77 34.76 -10.18
CA PRO A 524 11.64 33.84 -10.33
C PRO A 524 10.32 34.58 -10.53
N GLY A 525 9.46 34.01 -11.38
CA GLY A 525 8.13 34.55 -11.66
C GLY A 525 7.17 34.51 -10.47
N SER A 526 5.98 35.06 -10.71
CA SER A 526 4.88 35.12 -9.74
C SER A 526 3.83 34.02 -9.94
N ASN A 527 3.80 33.41 -11.13
CA ASN A 527 2.82 32.39 -11.54
C ASN A 527 1.36 32.86 -11.39
N SER A 528 1.10 34.16 -11.60
CA SER A 528 -0.24 34.76 -11.45
C SER A 528 -1.31 34.18 -12.39
N ASN A 529 -0.87 33.48 -13.44
CA ASN A 529 -1.73 32.91 -14.49
C ASN A 529 -1.80 31.37 -14.42
N LEU A 530 -1.19 30.73 -13.41
CA LEU A 530 -1.24 29.29 -13.20
C LEU A 530 -2.21 28.97 -12.06
N HIS A 531 -3.28 28.24 -12.36
CA HIS A 531 -4.37 28.00 -11.41
C HIS A 531 -4.64 26.52 -11.19
N VAL A 532 -4.93 26.15 -9.93
CA VAL A 532 -5.47 24.84 -9.53
C VAL A 532 -6.86 24.98 -8.91
N THR A 533 -7.79 24.15 -9.36
CA THR A 533 -9.14 23.99 -8.80
C THR A 533 -9.28 22.59 -8.24
N VAL A 534 -9.76 22.45 -7.00
CA VAL A 534 -10.20 21.16 -6.46
C VAL A 534 -11.60 20.86 -7.02
N VAL A 535 -11.71 19.78 -7.80
CA VAL A 535 -12.94 19.37 -8.47
C VAL A 535 -13.86 18.62 -7.50
N ASP A 536 -13.29 17.70 -6.73
CA ASP A 536 -14.01 16.83 -5.80
C ASP A 536 -13.13 16.46 -4.57
N HIS A 537 -13.71 15.68 -3.66
CA HIS A 537 -13.12 15.33 -2.37
C HIS A 537 -13.31 13.84 -2.07
N THR A 538 -12.30 13.23 -1.44
CA THR A 538 -12.25 11.80 -1.07
C THR A 538 -12.03 11.59 0.43
N THR A 539 -12.26 10.36 0.88
CA THR A 539 -11.87 9.81 2.18
C THR A 539 -10.65 8.86 2.08
N ASP A 540 -9.90 8.92 0.97
CA ASP A 540 -8.69 8.12 0.74
C ASP A 540 -7.73 8.19 1.95
N VAL A 541 -7.57 7.04 2.59
CA VAL A 541 -6.80 6.86 3.82
C VAL A 541 -5.29 6.94 3.59
N GLY A 542 -4.80 6.51 2.42
CA GLY A 542 -3.40 6.55 2.04
C GLY A 542 -2.95 7.98 1.75
N VAL A 543 -3.65 8.66 0.84
CA VAL A 543 -3.40 10.07 0.50
C VAL A 543 -3.55 10.97 1.73
N THR A 544 -4.55 10.71 2.58
CA THR A 544 -4.74 11.47 3.83
C THR A 544 -3.60 11.24 4.83
N SER A 545 -3.04 10.03 4.92
CA SER A 545 -1.90 9.77 5.83
C SER A 545 -0.61 10.45 5.35
N ALA A 546 -0.30 10.40 4.04
CA ALA A 546 0.82 11.14 3.45
C ALA A 546 0.69 12.66 3.64
N TYR A 547 -0.54 13.19 3.51
CA TYR A 547 -0.84 14.58 3.79
C TYR A 547 -0.67 14.92 5.27
N ALA A 548 -1.16 14.07 6.19
CA ALA A 548 -0.92 14.23 7.63
C ALA A 548 0.58 14.23 7.96
N ARG A 549 1.40 13.36 7.34
CA ARG A 549 2.87 13.37 7.48
C ARG A 549 3.50 14.66 6.99
N THR A 550 3.03 15.20 5.86
CA THR A 550 3.45 16.51 5.34
C THR A 550 3.19 17.62 6.37
N LEU A 551 1.98 17.66 6.93
CA LEU A 551 1.59 18.61 7.97
C LEU A 551 2.42 18.43 9.26
N ILE A 552 2.70 17.18 9.66
CA ILE A 552 3.49 16.83 10.86
C ILE A 552 4.92 17.38 10.76
N PHE A 553 5.68 17.03 9.71
CA PHE A 553 7.07 17.46 9.57
C PHE A 553 7.18 18.98 9.41
N TYR A 554 6.29 19.59 8.63
CA TYR A 554 6.20 21.05 8.50
C TYR A 554 5.91 21.71 9.85
N ALA A 555 4.88 21.28 10.58
CA ALA A 555 4.49 21.86 11.86
C ALA A 555 5.57 21.69 12.94
N ALA A 556 6.25 20.54 12.98
CA ALA A 556 7.34 20.27 13.91
C ALA A 556 8.55 21.21 13.72
N ARG A 557 8.82 21.67 12.49
CA ARG A 557 9.92 22.62 12.21
C ARG A 557 9.49 24.08 12.22
N ALA A 558 8.29 24.40 11.73
CA ALA A 558 7.76 25.76 11.66
C ALA A 558 7.12 26.24 12.97
N GLY A 559 6.78 25.34 13.90
CA GLY A 559 5.99 25.65 15.09
C GLY A 559 4.51 25.91 14.77
N ASN A 560 4.02 25.46 13.62
CA ASN A 560 2.67 25.76 13.13
C ASN A 560 1.62 24.91 13.86
N THR A 561 0.95 25.50 14.85
CA THR A 561 -0.06 24.82 15.68
C THR A 561 -1.30 24.40 14.88
N ALA A 562 -1.73 25.19 13.90
CA ALA A 562 -2.89 24.85 13.07
C ALA A 562 -2.63 23.60 12.22
N ALA A 563 -1.46 23.50 11.60
CA ALA A 563 -1.05 22.32 10.83
C ALA A 563 -0.88 21.07 11.73
N LYS A 564 -0.32 21.23 12.95
CA LYS A 564 -0.29 20.13 13.94
C LYS A 564 -1.70 19.64 14.29
N THR A 565 -2.63 20.55 14.59
CA THR A 565 -4.01 20.19 14.95
C THR A 565 -4.74 19.53 13.78
N LEU A 566 -4.59 20.03 12.55
CA LEU A 566 -5.21 19.41 11.38
C LEU A 566 -4.67 18.00 11.13
N ALA A 567 -3.36 17.77 11.26
CA ALA A 567 -2.79 16.43 11.18
C ALA A 567 -3.35 15.49 12.25
N LYS A 568 -3.48 15.99 13.50
CA LYS A 568 -4.06 15.23 14.61
C LYS A 568 -5.50 14.79 14.30
N GLU A 569 -6.33 15.75 13.88
CA GLU A 569 -7.73 15.51 13.51
C GLU A 569 -7.87 14.51 12.37
N LEU A 570 -7.07 14.64 11.30
CA LEU A 570 -7.11 13.69 10.18
C LEU A 570 -6.79 12.26 10.65
N LEU A 571 -5.73 12.08 11.46
CA LEU A 571 -5.35 10.75 11.98
C LEU A 571 -6.36 10.19 12.98
N ASP A 572 -6.91 11.00 13.89
CA ASP A 572 -7.91 10.55 14.87
C ASP A 572 -9.24 10.15 14.22
N ARG A 573 -9.70 10.94 13.24
CA ARG A 573 -10.94 10.69 12.51
C ARG A 573 -10.79 9.46 11.61
N MET A 574 -9.63 9.31 10.97
CA MET A 574 -9.30 8.09 10.21
C MET A 574 -9.32 6.85 11.11
N TRP A 575 -8.62 6.89 12.24
CA TRP A 575 -8.52 5.76 13.17
C TRP A 575 -9.86 5.39 13.81
N THR A 576 -10.70 6.38 14.12
CA THR A 576 -12.00 6.15 14.78
C THR A 576 -13.06 5.62 13.82
N ASN A 577 -13.04 6.02 12.53
CA ASN A 577 -14.15 5.72 11.60
C ASN A 577 -13.88 4.56 10.63
N TYR A 578 -12.61 4.22 10.34
CA TYR A 578 -12.25 3.41 9.17
C TYR A 578 -11.40 2.17 9.50
N GLN A 579 -11.42 1.71 10.75
CA GLN A 579 -10.76 0.47 11.16
C GLN A 579 -11.43 -0.77 10.58
N THR A 580 -10.62 -1.74 10.17
CA THR A 580 -11.03 -3.09 9.76
C THR A 580 -10.22 -4.13 10.55
N SER A 581 -10.53 -5.42 10.39
CA SER A 581 -9.69 -6.51 10.92
C SER A 581 -8.29 -6.54 10.29
N LYS A 582 -8.21 -6.13 9.02
CA LYS A 582 -6.99 -6.15 8.20
C LYS A 582 -6.12 -4.90 8.32
N GLY A 583 -6.70 -3.74 8.65
CA GLY A 583 -6.00 -2.46 8.62
C GLY A 583 -6.97 -1.28 8.79
N VAL A 584 -6.79 -0.24 7.97
CA VAL A 584 -7.63 0.96 7.95
C VAL A 584 -8.05 1.24 6.51
N ALA A 585 -9.33 1.14 6.17
CA ALA A 585 -9.81 1.23 4.78
C ALA A 585 -11.23 1.81 4.69
N VAL A 586 -11.56 2.35 3.52
CA VAL A 586 -12.86 2.98 3.21
C VAL A 586 -13.55 2.28 2.04
N PRO A 587 -14.90 2.26 1.99
CA PRO A 587 -15.63 1.90 0.78
C PRO A 587 -15.34 2.90 -0.35
N GLU A 588 -14.90 2.40 -1.50
CA GLU A 588 -14.68 3.18 -2.73
C GLU A 588 -15.44 2.57 -3.91
N LYS A 589 -16.02 3.44 -4.75
CA LYS A 589 -16.82 3.03 -5.92
C LYS A 589 -16.00 3.07 -7.18
N ARG A 590 -16.03 1.98 -7.94
CA ARG A 590 -15.20 1.79 -9.14
C ARG A 590 -16.04 1.86 -10.41
N GLU A 591 -16.50 3.06 -10.76
CA GLU A 591 -17.24 3.29 -12.02
C GLU A 591 -16.34 3.06 -13.24
N ASP A 592 -15.04 3.23 -13.09
CA ASP A 592 -14.01 2.89 -14.07
C ASP A 592 -14.00 1.40 -14.45
N TYR A 593 -14.51 0.51 -13.59
CA TYR A 593 -14.60 -0.94 -13.89
C TYR A 593 -15.62 -1.29 -14.97
N LYS A 594 -16.33 -0.30 -15.55
CA LYS A 594 -17.05 -0.46 -16.83
C LYS A 594 -16.10 -0.74 -18.01
N ARG A 595 -14.80 -0.43 -17.87
CA ARG A 595 -13.77 -0.63 -18.91
C ARG A 595 -13.24 -2.07 -19.00
N PHE A 596 -13.70 -2.99 -18.13
CA PHE A 596 -13.26 -4.39 -18.14
C PHE A 596 -13.52 -5.08 -19.48
N ASP A 597 -14.62 -4.78 -20.17
CA ASP A 597 -14.95 -5.32 -21.49
C ASP A 597 -14.97 -4.27 -22.62
N ASP A 598 -14.25 -3.14 -22.45
CA ASP A 598 -14.02 -2.13 -23.49
C ASP A 598 -13.50 -2.77 -24.79
N THR A 599 -14.35 -2.78 -25.82
CA THR A 599 -13.94 -3.08 -27.20
C THR A 599 -13.36 -1.83 -27.85
N TYR A 600 -12.21 -1.96 -28.52
CA TYR A 600 -11.48 -0.82 -29.07
C TYR A 600 -12.33 0.09 -29.98
N ASN A 601 -12.47 1.36 -29.58
CA ASN A 601 -13.23 2.39 -30.28
C ASN A 601 -12.30 3.27 -31.11
N ALA A 602 -12.25 3.02 -32.42
CA ALA A 602 -11.38 3.77 -33.34
C ALA A 602 -11.62 5.30 -33.38
N THR A 603 -12.79 5.77 -32.92
CA THR A 603 -13.20 7.18 -32.91
C THR A 603 -12.57 7.96 -31.77
N THR A 604 -12.67 7.46 -30.54
CA THR A 604 -12.09 8.08 -29.34
C THR A 604 -10.63 7.67 -29.17
N GLY A 605 -10.33 6.39 -29.34
CA GLY A 605 -9.01 5.78 -29.12
C GLY A 605 -9.01 4.72 -28.03
N ASP A 606 -10.04 4.71 -27.18
CA ASP A 606 -10.17 3.88 -25.98
C ASP A 606 -10.32 2.39 -26.30
N GLY A 607 -9.95 1.54 -25.33
CA GLY A 607 -10.01 0.09 -25.39
C GLY A 607 -8.76 -0.55 -26.01
N VAL A 608 -8.55 -1.85 -25.76
CA VAL A 608 -7.29 -2.55 -26.10
C VAL A 608 -7.07 -2.59 -27.62
N PHE A 609 -6.23 -1.70 -28.14
CA PHE A 609 -5.82 -1.75 -29.54
C PHE A 609 -4.86 -2.92 -29.80
N VAL A 610 -5.09 -3.67 -30.88
CA VAL A 610 -4.12 -4.60 -31.48
C VAL A 610 -4.11 -4.38 -33.00
N PRO A 611 -2.95 -4.27 -33.67
CA PRO A 611 -2.89 -4.00 -35.12
C PRO A 611 -3.59 -5.08 -35.95
N SER A 612 -4.31 -4.68 -37.00
CA SER A 612 -4.98 -5.63 -37.90
C SER A 612 -3.98 -6.59 -38.55
N GLY A 613 -4.26 -7.90 -38.49
CA GLY A 613 -3.35 -8.95 -38.94
C GLY A 613 -2.21 -9.29 -37.97
N TRP A 614 -2.10 -8.60 -36.84
CA TRP A 614 -1.29 -9.07 -35.70
C TRP A 614 -2.11 -10.10 -34.91
N SER A 615 -1.52 -11.24 -34.59
CA SER A 615 -2.14 -12.25 -33.73
C SER A 615 -1.08 -13.00 -32.91
N GLY A 616 -1.44 -13.38 -31.69
CA GLY A 616 -0.60 -14.09 -30.74
C GLY A 616 -1.40 -14.68 -29.58
N THR A 617 -0.73 -15.17 -28.53
CA THR A 617 -1.38 -15.70 -27.33
C THR A 617 -0.79 -15.15 -26.04
N THR A 618 -1.60 -15.07 -24.97
CA THR A 618 -1.09 -14.84 -23.60
C THR A 618 -0.65 -16.16 -22.97
N ALA A 619 0.08 -16.09 -21.85
CA ALA A 619 0.43 -17.30 -21.08
C ALA A 619 -0.77 -17.94 -20.37
N GLN A 620 -1.90 -17.23 -20.24
CA GLN A 620 -3.19 -17.82 -19.83
C GLN A 620 -3.91 -18.55 -21.00
N GLY A 621 -3.32 -18.58 -22.20
CA GLY A 621 -3.88 -19.25 -23.37
C GLY A 621 -4.94 -18.44 -24.14
N ALA A 622 -5.15 -17.17 -23.78
CA ALA A 622 -6.07 -16.30 -24.51
C ALA A 622 -5.47 -15.85 -25.85
N THR A 623 -6.30 -15.76 -26.89
CA THR A 623 -5.92 -15.11 -28.15
C THR A 623 -5.74 -13.61 -27.93
N ILE A 624 -4.69 -13.07 -28.51
CA ILE A 624 -4.43 -11.63 -28.64
C ILE A 624 -4.65 -11.28 -30.12
N ASP A 625 -5.73 -10.57 -30.43
CA ASP A 625 -6.05 -10.06 -31.78
C ASP A 625 -6.85 -8.73 -31.71
N SER A 626 -7.26 -8.19 -32.85
CA SER A 626 -7.97 -6.89 -32.98
C SER A 626 -9.35 -6.82 -32.32
N ASN A 627 -9.87 -7.90 -31.75
CA ASN A 627 -11.11 -7.95 -30.98
C ASN A 627 -10.87 -8.08 -29.46
N SER A 628 -9.61 -7.97 -29.02
CA SER A 628 -9.26 -8.11 -27.61
C SER A 628 -9.83 -6.97 -26.76
N THR A 629 -10.19 -7.29 -25.51
CA THR A 629 -10.59 -6.35 -24.46
C THR A 629 -9.69 -6.57 -23.23
N PHE A 630 -9.76 -5.69 -22.23
CA PHE A 630 -8.97 -5.84 -20.99
C PHE A 630 -9.16 -7.23 -20.36
N LEU A 631 -10.43 -7.67 -20.23
CA LEU A 631 -10.84 -8.97 -19.69
C LEU A 631 -10.51 -10.15 -20.62
N SER A 632 -10.52 -9.98 -21.96
CA SER A 632 -10.23 -11.09 -22.87
C SER A 632 -8.77 -11.55 -22.78
N LEU A 633 -7.85 -10.60 -22.56
CA LEU A 633 -6.42 -10.88 -22.31
C LEU A 633 -6.16 -11.50 -20.93
N ARG A 634 -7.07 -11.26 -19.97
CA ARG A 634 -6.95 -11.57 -18.55
C ARG A 634 -8.05 -12.54 -18.08
N PRO A 635 -8.31 -13.69 -18.77
CA PRO A 635 -9.50 -14.51 -18.52
C PRO A 635 -9.59 -15.09 -17.11
N LYS A 636 -8.47 -15.24 -16.39
CA LYS A 636 -8.47 -15.63 -14.96
C LYS A 636 -9.26 -14.66 -14.07
N TYR A 637 -9.51 -13.41 -14.47
CA TYR A 637 -10.35 -12.51 -13.67
C TYR A 637 -11.75 -13.05 -13.40
N LYS A 638 -12.27 -13.93 -14.26
CA LYS A 638 -13.57 -14.61 -14.06
C LYS A 638 -13.56 -15.67 -12.94
N GLN A 639 -12.40 -15.91 -12.33
CA GLN A 639 -12.19 -16.83 -11.21
C GLN A 639 -11.97 -16.08 -9.88
N ASP A 640 -11.92 -14.74 -9.92
CA ASP A 640 -11.75 -13.89 -8.75
C ASP A 640 -12.99 -13.93 -7.85
N PRO A 641 -12.85 -14.03 -6.50
CA PRO A 641 -13.98 -14.06 -5.57
C PRO A 641 -14.96 -12.88 -5.71
N ASP A 642 -14.46 -11.70 -6.08
CA ASP A 642 -15.24 -10.48 -6.26
C ASP A 642 -15.72 -10.25 -7.70
N TRP A 643 -15.38 -11.13 -8.66
CA TRP A 643 -15.79 -11.00 -10.07
C TRP A 643 -17.30 -10.81 -10.24
N ALA A 644 -18.11 -11.45 -9.38
CA ALA A 644 -19.56 -11.32 -9.40
C ALA A 644 -20.06 -9.87 -9.23
N LYS A 645 -19.32 -9.01 -8.52
CA LYS A 645 -19.62 -7.57 -8.38
C LYS A 645 -19.46 -6.85 -9.72
N VAL A 646 -18.32 -7.06 -10.38
CA VAL A 646 -17.99 -6.44 -11.67
C VAL A 646 -18.91 -6.97 -12.78
N GLN A 647 -19.11 -8.28 -12.84
CA GLN A 647 -20.01 -8.90 -13.81
C GLN A 647 -21.46 -8.40 -13.66
N SER A 648 -21.92 -8.10 -12.44
CA SER A 648 -23.22 -7.48 -12.20
C SER A 648 -23.29 -6.05 -12.75
N PHE A 649 -22.23 -5.25 -12.57
CA PHE A 649 -22.13 -3.89 -13.12
C PHE A 649 -22.12 -3.86 -14.65
N LEU A 650 -21.29 -4.70 -15.28
CA LEU A 650 -21.24 -4.85 -16.75
C LEU A 650 -22.59 -5.29 -17.33
N ASN A 651 -23.37 -6.07 -16.58
CA ASN A 651 -24.73 -6.45 -16.94
C ASN A 651 -25.79 -5.34 -16.69
N GLY A 652 -25.39 -4.10 -16.42
CA GLY A 652 -26.27 -2.96 -16.16
C GLY A 652 -26.71 -2.79 -14.69
N GLY A 653 -26.01 -3.44 -13.75
CA GLY A 653 -26.20 -3.29 -12.31
C GLY A 653 -25.63 -1.98 -11.73
N PRO A 654 -25.61 -1.83 -10.40
CA PRO A 654 -24.99 -0.68 -9.75
C PRO A 654 -23.46 -0.71 -9.89
N VAL A 655 -22.84 0.48 -9.81
CA VAL A 655 -21.38 0.65 -9.70
C VAL A 655 -20.85 -0.18 -8.52
N PRO A 656 -19.80 -1.01 -8.71
CA PRO A 656 -19.31 -1.90 -7.67
C PRO A 656 -18.52 -1.11 -6.63
N GLU A 657 -18.61 -1.55 -5.38
CA GLU A 657 -17.96 -0.93 -4.23
C GLU A 657 -17.00 -1.93 -3.57
N PHE A 658 -15.81 -1.46 -3.27
CA PHE A 658 -14.69 -2.23 -2.72
C PHE A 658 -14.12 -1.55 -1.47
N THR A 659 -13.31 -2.26 -0.70
CA THR A 659 -12.66 -1.70 0.50
C THR A 659 -11.22 -2.21 0.53
N TYR A 660 -10.33 -1.47 -0.14
CA TYR A 660 -8.99 -1.94 -0.47
C TYR A 660 -7.96 -1.68 0.62
N HIS A 661 -7.16 -2.70 0.91
CA HIS A 661 -6.03 -2.65 1.82
C HIS A 661 -4.72 -2.54 1.02
N ARG A 662 -4.58 -1.46 0.23
CA ARG A 662 -3.37 -1.19 -0.57
C ARG A 662 -2.14 -1.11 0.32
N PHE A 663 -1.13 -1.93 0.09
CA PHE A 663 0.03 -2.07 0.99
C PHE A 663 0.71 -0.73 1.30
N TRP A 664 0.92 0.10 0.27
CA TRP A 664 1.51 1.43 0.42
C TRP A 664 0.71 2.33 1.37
N ALA A 665 -0.62 2.33 1.25
CA ALA A 665 -1.50 3.17 2.07
C ALA A 665 -1.47 2.70 3.52
N GLN A 666 -1.51 1.39 3.75
CA GLN A 666 -1.48 0.80 5.09
C GLN A 666 -0.15 1.09 5.80
N ALA A 667 0.96 1.04 5.06
CA ALA A 667 2.28 1.43 5.53
C ALA A 667 2.37 2.93 5.87
N ASP A 668 1.86 3.82 5.01
CA ASP A 668 1.91 5.27 5.22
C ASP A 668 1.01 5.71 6.40
N ILE A 669 -0.13 5.04 6.62
CA ILE A 669 -0.98 5.20 7.81
C ILE A 669 -0.20 4.84 9.09
N ALA A 670 0.50 3.70 9.10
CA ALA A 670 1.33 3.30 10.25
C ALA A 670 2.42 4.36 10.52
N MET A 671 3.18 4.74 9.48
CA MET A 671 4.24 5.74 9.59
C MET A 671 3.73 7.10 10.05
N ALA A 672 2.53 7.52 9.63
CA ALA A 672 1.92 8.78 10.08
C ALA A 672 1.62 8.81 11.57
N MET A 673 1.21 7.68 12.16
CA MET A 673 1.03 7.56 13.60
C MET A 673 2.37 7.67 14.34
N ALA A 674 3.40 6.94 13.89
CA ALA A 674 4.73 6.98 14.50
C ALA A 674 5.39 8.38 14.39
N ASP A 675 5.29 9.04 13.23
CA ASP A 675 5.80 10.40 13.03
C ASP A 675 5.08 11.41 13.93
N TYR A 676 3.75 11.30 14.12
CA TYR A 676 3.03 12.15 15.07
C TYR A 676 3.52 11.92 16.51
N ALA A 677 3.63 10.67 16.95
CA ALA A 677 4.12 10.33 18.29
C ALA A 677 5.51 10.91 18.57
N ARG A 678 6.48 10.59 17.71
CA ARG A 678 7.91 10.98 17.83
C ARG A 678 8.11 12.49 17.81
N LEU A 679 7.32 13.23 17.02
CA LEU A 679 7.51 14.67 16.84
C LEU A 679 6.70 15.54 17.81
N PHE A 680 5.64 14.99 18.42
CA PHE A 680 4.69 15.80 19.19
C PHE A 680 4.29 15.28 20.57
N GLU A 681 4.56 14.02 20.91
CA GLU A 681 4.16 13.41 22.20
C GLU A 681 5.35 12.97 23.04
N GLY A 682 6.47 12.58 22.43
CA GLY A 682 7.73 12.35 23.16
C GLY A 682 8.59 11.24 22.58
N ALA A 683 9.46 10.69 23.43
CA ALA A 683 10.32 9.57 23.08
C ALA A 683 9.48 8.29 22.83
N PRO A 684 9.98 7.32 22.02
CA PRO A 684 9.39 5.98 21.97
C PRO A 684 9.32 5.38 23.38
N PRO A 685 8.29 4.56 23.66
CA PRO A 685 7.86 4.25 25.01
C PRO A 685 8.87 3.37 25.75
N ALA A 686 8.80 3.41 27.09
CA ALA A 686 9.24 2.27 27.87
C ALA A 686 8.45 1.03 27.41
N ALA A 687 9.15 -0.08 27.21
CA ALA A 687 8.60 -1.32 26.67
C ALA A 687 7.27 -1.70 27.34
N GLY A 688 6.15 -1.65 26.62
CA GLY A 688 4.82 -2.01 27.10
C GLY A 688 4.47 -3.45 26.73
N ILE A 689 3.55 -4.09 27.47
CA ILE A 689 3.08 -5.44 27.15
C ILE A 689 2.21 -5.37 25.87
N VAL A 690 2.43 -6.29 24.94
CA VAL A 690 1.63 -6.45 23.70
C VAL A 690 1.14 -7.90 23.63
N THR A 691 -0.11 -8.10 23.24
CA THR A 691 -0.70 -9.43 23.05
C THR A 691 -1.20 -9.58 21.61
N SER A 692 -1.19 -10.81 21.07
CA SER A 692 -1.71 -11.08 19.71
C SER A 692 -3.24 -11.09 19.62
N SER A 693 -3.93 -11.05 20.77
CA SER A 693 -5.36 -10.79 20.86
C SER A 693 -5.69 -10.16 22.22
N SER A 694 -6.79 -9.42 22.31
CA SER A 694 -7.43 -9.01 23.57
C SER A 694 -8.40 -10.06 24.12
N ASP A 695 -8.85 -10.99 23.28
CA ASP A 695 -9.93 -11.94 23.59
C ASP A 695 -9.62 -13.32 22.99
N VAL A 696 -9.90 -14.39 23.73
CA VAL A 696 -9.55 -15.78 23.37
C VAL A 696 -10.73 -16.70 23.62
N SER A 697 -11.20 -17.39 22.59
CA SER A 697 -12.18 -18.47 22.74
C SER A 697 -11.47 -19.79 23.06
N VAL A 698 -11.89 -20.47 24.12
CA VAL A 698 -11.35 -21.77 24.55
C VAL A 698 -12.50 -22.76 24.59
N ALA A 699 -12.48 -23.84 23.80
CA ALA A 699 -13.47 -24.91 23.99
C ALA A 699 -13.20 -25.65 25.30
N GLU A 700 -14.26 -26.16 25.94
CA GLU A 700 -14.17 -27.03 27.12
C GLU A 700 -13.24 -28.24 26.91
N GLY A 701 -12.66 -28.71 28.01
CA GLY A 701 -11.69 -29.80 28.02
C GLY A 701 -10.39 -29.53 27.24
N SER A 702 -10.24 -28.34 26.66
CA SER A 702 -9.25 -28.01 25.65
C SER A 702 -8.40 -26.79 26.05
N SER A 703 -7.68 -26.23 25.09
CA SER A 703 -6.84 -25.06 25.30
C SER A 703 -6.71 -24.21 24.05
N ALA A 704 -6.64 -22.90 24.22
CA ALA A 704 -6.28 -21.95 23.18
C ALA A 704 -5.12 -21.06 23.65
N SER A 705 -4.45 -20.41 22.71
CA SER A 705 -3.22 -19.68 22.99
C SER A 705 -3.16 -18.33 22.30
N PHE A 706 -2.62 -17.34 23.01
CA PHE A 706 -2.19 -16.07 22.46
C PHE A 706 -0.68 -15.92 22.68
N THR A 707 -0.03 -15.06 21.90
CA THR A 707 1.37 -14.70 22.14
C THR A 707 1.47 -13.35 22.83
N VAL A 708 2.51 -13.21 23.65
CA VAL A 708 2.86 -11.97 24.35
C VAL A 708 4.24 -11.54 23.89
N SER A 709 4.40 -10.26 23.60
CA SER A 709 5.69 -9.60 23.36
C SER A 709 5.73 -8.29 24.16
N LEU A 710 6.84 -7.57 24.05
CA LEU A 710 6.89 -6.16 24.44
C LEU A 710 6.86 -5.26 23.20
N SER A 711 6.51 -3.99 23.38
CA SER A 711 6.47 -3.00 22.30
C SER A 711 7.82 -2.38 21.93
N ALA A 712 8.86 -2.58 22.74
CA ALA A 712 10.21 -2.09 22.52
C ALA A 712 11.24 -2.89 23.32
N ALA A 713 12.53 -2.74 22.97
CA ALA A 713 13.63 -3.36 23.71
C ALA A 713 13.73 -2.82 25.15
N PRO A 714 13.57 -3.67 26.19
CA PRO A 714 13.79 -3.24 27.57
C PRO A 714 15.29 -3.04 27.84
N THR A 715 15.62 -2.23 28.86
CA THR A 715 17.02 -1.95 29.26
C THR A 715 17.66 -3.05 30.12
N GLY A 716 16.89 -4.07 30.47
CA GLY A 716 17.28 -5.27 31.21
C GLY A 716 16.19 -6.34 31.05
N ASN A 717 16.30 -7.47 31.73
CA ASN A 717 15.26 -8.50 31.65
C ASN A 717 13.98 -8.05 32.35
N VAL A 718 12.87 -8.08 31.61
CA VAL A 718 11.52 -7.84 32.12
C VAL A 718 10.82 -9.18 32.26
N THR A 719 10.27 -9.44 33.44
CA THR A 719 9.39 -10.58 33.68
C THR A 719 7.93 -10.12 33.63
N VAL A 720 7.13 -10.72 32.75
CA VAL A 720 5.69 -10.54 32.66
C VAL A 720 5.01 -11.72 33.35
N SER A 721 4.24 -11.44 34.39
CA SER A 721 3.39 -12.43 35.07
C SER A 721 1.97 -12.35 34.52
N VAL A 722 1.39 -13.50 34.20
CA VAL A 722 0.02 -13.65 33.70
C VAL A 722 -0.80 -14.40 34.73
N ALA A 723 -1.88 -13.79 35.22
CA ALA A 723 -2.75 -14.38 36.23
C ALA A 723 -4.23 -14.09 35.95
N LYS A 724 -5.11 -15.03 36.29
CA LYS A 724 -6.57 -14.77 36.33
C LYS A 724 -6.85 -13.70 37.39
N ALA A 725 -7.51 -12.62 36.99
CA ALA A 725 -7.85 -11.48 37.85
C ALA A 725 -9.30 -11.53 38.33
N SER A 726 -10.21 -12.07 37.52
CA SER A 726 -11.64 -12.19 37.81
C SER A 726 -12.32 -13.14 36.84
N GLY A 727 -13.55 -13.55 37.17
CA GLY A 727 -14.36 -14.44 36.33
C GLY A 727 -14.09 -15.91 36.64
N ASP A 728 -14.41 -16.78 35.70
CA ASP A 728 -14.75 -18.17 35.99
C ASP A 728 -13.65 -19.01 36.61
N ALA A 729 -14.03 -20.07 37.34
CA ALA A 729 -13.10 -20.94 38.05
C ALA A 729 -12.29 -21.83 37.08
N ASP A 730 -12.92 -22.24 35.99
CA ASP A 730 -12.49 -23.35 35.13
C ASP A 730 -11.63 -22.91 33.95
N LEU A 731 -11.70 -21.63 33.56
CA LEU A 731 -10.67 -20.99 32.72
C LEU A 731 -9.38 -20.71 33.51
N PHE A 732 -8.24 -21.33 33.18
CA PHE A 732 -6.96 -21.10 33.87
C PHE A 732 -5.73 -21.02 32.94
N VAL A 733 -4.65 -20.41 33.41
CA VAL A 733 -3.37 -20.37 32.67
C VAL A 733 -2.67 -21.72 32.81
N SER A 734 -2.72 -22.55 31.77
CA SER A 734 -2.05 -23.87 31.73
C SER A 734 -0.60 -23.78 31.26
N SER A 735 -0.21 -22.73 30.53
CA SER A 735 1.19 -22.43 30.21
C SER A 735 1.42 -20.93 30.02
N GLY A 736 2.66 -20.46 30.22
CA GLY A 736 3.03 -19.05 30.04
C GLY A 736 2.66 -18.11 31.19
N ALA A 737 2.33 -18.64 32.38
CA ALA A 737 2.02 -17.83 33.58
C ALA A 737 3.15 -16.87 34.02
N THR A 738 4.38 -17.10 33.57
CA THR A 738 5.50 -16.17 33.74
C THR A 738 6.40 -16.24 32.51
N LEU A 739 6.59 -15.09 31.85
CA LEU A 739 7.37 -14.91 30.62
C LEU A 739 8.57 -13.99 30.90
N THR A 740 9.69 -14.20 30.23
CA THR A 740 10.90 -13.37 30.42
C THR A 740 11.40 -12.81 29.10
N PHE A 741 11.35 -11.48 29.00
CA PHE A 741 11.73 -10.69 27.84
C PHE A 741 13.06 -9.99 28.13
N THR A 742 14.11 -10.44 27.48
CA THR A 742 15.45 -9.84 27.50
C THR A 742 15.54 -8.74 26.43
N PRO A 743 16.60 -7.89 26.46
CA PRO A 743 16.88 -6.94 25.37
C PRO A 743 17.07 -7.57 23.98
N ALA A 744 17.14 -8.90 23.86
CA ALA A 744 17.37 -9.65 22.62
C ALA A 744 16.21 -10.55 22.14
N ASN A 745 15.13 -10.73 22.94
CA ASN A 745 13.97 -11.54 22.56
C ASN A 745 12.61 -10.90 22.94
N TRP A 746 12.61 -9.61 23.25
CA TRP A 746 11.40 -8.85 23.64
C TRP A 746 10.32 -8.80 22.54
N ASN A 747 10.74 -8.83 21.27
CA ASN A 747 9.90 -8.85 20.06
C ASN A 747 9.35 -10.24 19.72
N VAL A 748 10.00 -11.30 20.23
CA VAL A 748 9.60 -12.68 19.96
C VAL A 748 8.37 -13.00 20.80
N GLY A 749 7.23 -13.22 20.14
CA GLY A 749 5.98 -13.63 20.79
C GLY A 749 6.17 -14.93 21.58
N GLN A 750 6.10 -14.84 22.91
CA GLN A 750 6.12 -15.98 23.81
C GLN A 750 4.69 -16.43 24.10
N THR A 751 4.41 -17.72 23.93
CA THR A 751 3.05 -18.26 24.03
C THR A 751 2.54 -18.33 25.47
N VAL A 752 1.31 -17.83 25.67
CA VAL A 752 0.46 -18.13 26.83
C VAL A 752 -0.62 -19.09 26.37
N THR A 753 -0.88 -20.12 27.17
CA THR A 753 -1.97 -21.07 26.93
C THR A 753 -2.99 -20.93 28.05
N ILE A 754 -4.24 -20.69 27.67
CA ILE A 754 -5.40 -20.76 28.55
C ILE A 754 -6.09 -22.10 28.29
N SER A 755 -6.40 -22.83 29.35
CA SER A 755 -7.22 -24.03 29.31
C SER A 755 -8.57 -23.77 29.95
N ALA A 756 -9.58 -24.45 29.41
CA ALA A 756 -10.87 -24.69 30.04
C ALA A 756 -10.79 -26.01 30.83
N VAL A 757 -11.63 -26.17 31.85
CA VAL A 757 -11.94 -27.49 32.43
C VAL A 757 -13.22 -28.00 31.76
N GLU A 758 -13.42 -29.31 31.72
CA GLU A 758 -14.72 -29.90 31.35
C GLU A 758 -15.58 -29.95 32.61
N ASP A 759 -16.77 -29.31 32.64
CA ASP A 759 -17.73 -29.45 33.74
C ASP A 759 -19.02 -30.24 33.38
N ALA A 760 -20.20 -29.61 33.43
CA ALA A 760 -21.53 -30.20 33.18
C ALA A 760 -22.67 -29.16 33.03
N ASP A 761 -22.36 -27.87 32.80
CA ASP A 761 -23.30 -26.74 32.77
C ASP A 761 -23.97 -26.59 31.36
N GLN A 762 -24.19 -25.36 30.88
CA GLN A 762 -24.74 -24.97 29.57
C GLN A 762 -24.45 -23.47 29.28
N THR A 763 -23.44 -22.92 29.95
CA THR A 763 -23.19 -21.48 30.07
C THR A 763 -21.71 -21.16 29.90
N ASN A 764 -21.33 -20.67 28.71
CA ASN A 764 -20.00 -20.12 28.42
C ASN A 764 -19.38 -19.31 29.58
N GLY A 765 -18.48 -19.94 30.34
CA GLY A 765 -17.66 -19.29 31.36
C GLY A 765 -16.86 -18.12 30.78
N THR A 766 -16.59 -17.10 31.59
CA THR A 766 -15.76 -15.96 31.16
C THR A 766 -14.79 -15.52 32.24
N ALA A 767 -13.52 -15.38 31.89
CA ALA A 767 -12.45 -14.97 32.81
C ALA A 767 -11.55 -13.89 32.20
N SER A 768 -11.08 -12.95 33.02
CA SER A 768 -10.13 -11.91 32.59
C SER A 768 -8.74 -12.20 33.16
N PHE A 769 -7.77 -12.39 32.28
CA PHE A 769 -6.37 -12.66 32.59
C PHE A 769 -5.57 -11.38 32.49
N LYS A 770 -4.95 -10.98 33.60
CA LYS A 770 -4.17 -9.75 33.69
C LYS A 770 -2.68 -10.04 33.58
N LEU A 771 -2.05 -9.42 32.59
CA LEU A 771 -0.62 -9.41 32.37
C LEU A 771 -0.01 -8.21 33.09
N THR A 772 1.04 -8.45 33.87
CA THR A 772 1.68 -7.43 34.72
C THR A 772 3.19 -7.55 34.70
N ALA A 773 3.89 -6.43 34.77
CA ALA A 773 5.35 -6.38 34.88
C ALA A 773 5.77 -5.08 35.60
N THR A 774 6.89 -5.11 36.31
CA THR A 774 7.37 -3.97 37.09
C THR A 774 7.68 -2.77 36.20
N GLY A 775 6.97 -1.66 36.40
CA GLY A 775 7.14 -0.42 35.65
C GLY A 775 6.39 -0.37 34.29
N LEU A 776 5.61 -1.41 33.96
CA LEU A 776 4.81 -1.44 32.73
C LEU A 776 3.31 -1.30 33.03
N SER A 777 2.57 -0.70 32.10
CA SER A 777 1.10 -0.75 32.13
C SER A 777 0.61 -2.18 32.01
N ALA A 778 -0.36 -2.57 32.84
CA ALA A 778 -0.98 -3.88 32.79
C ALA A 778 -1.93 -3.99 31.59
N VAL A 779 -1.97 -5.16 30.96
CA VAL A 779 -2.90 -5.51 29.88
C VAL A 779 -3.83 -6.61 30.38
N SER A 780 -5.09 -6.61 29.94
CA SER A 780 -6.02 -7.72 30.16
C SER A 780 -6.27 -8.45 28.85
N VAL A 781 -6.37 -9.77 28.92
CA VAL A 781 -6.92 -10.64 27.88
C VAL A 781 -8.12 -11.36 28.47
N ASN A 782 -9.28 -11.28 27.84
CA ASN A 782 -10.44 -12.05 28.26
C ASN A 782 -10.39 -13.43 27.60
N ALA A 783 -10.78 -14.47 28.34
CA ALA A 783 -11.11 -15.76 27.76
C ALA A 783 -12.61 -15.99 27.90
N THR A 784 -13.20 -16.53 26.84
CA THR A 784 -14.57 -17.04 26.81
C THR A 784 -14.49 -18.53 26.58
N GLU A 785 -14.95 -19.30 27.54
CA GLU A 785 -15.24 -20.72 27.41
C GLU A 785 -16.29 -20.88 26.30
N LEU A 786 -16.07 -21.81 25.37
CA LEU A 786 -17.05 -22.23 24.40
C LEU A 786 -17.59 -23.57 24.86
N ASP A 787 -18.79 -23.48 25.43
CA ASP A 787 -19.58 -24.59 25.92
C ASP A 787 -19.73 -25.69 24.87
N ASN A 788 -19.39 -26.91 25.26
CA ASN A 788 -19.45 -28.13 24.47
C ASN A 788 -20.48 -29.13 25.02
N ASP A 789 -20.99 -28.89 26.23
CA ASP A 789 -22.07 -29.64 26.88
C ASP A 789 -23.43 -29.40 26.19
N ILE A 790 -23.58 -30.06 25.02
CA ILE A 790 -24.84 -30.17 24.28
C ILE A 790 -25.96 -30.51 25.27
N PRO A 791 -27.04 -29.69 25.34
CA PRO A 791 -27.97 -29.68 26.46
C PRO A 791 -28.43 -31.07 26.87
N ALA A 792 -28.30 -31.35 28.17
CA ALA A 792 -28.54 -32.64 28.81
C ALA A 792 -29.76 -33.37 28.21
N PRO A 793 -29.65 -34.70 27.96
CA PRO A 793 -30.56 -35.43 27.08
C PRO A 793 -32.02 -35.15 27.43
N PRO A 794 -32.84 -34.78 26.43
CA PRO A 794 -33.92 -33.83 26.58
C PRO A 794 -34.84 -34.13 27.77
N SER A 795 -35.15 -33.08 28.55
CA SER A 795 -35.96 -33.15 29.77
C SER A 795 -37.35 -33.77 29.57
N CYS A 796 -37.77 -33.93 28.31
CA CYS A 796 -39.00 -34.60 27.93
C CYS A 796 -38.84 -35.48 26.68
N THR A 797 -39.78 -36.43 26.52
CA THR A 797 -40.03 -37.11 25.24
C THR A 797 -41.50 -36.91 24.87
N VAL A 798 -41.76 -36.39 23.67
CA VAL A 798 -43.11 -36.30 23.09
C VAL A 798 -43.26 -37.41 22.05
N THR A 799 -44.22 -38.30 22.28
CA THR A 799 -44.66 -39.27 21.26
C THR A 799 -45.99 -38.81 20.67
N VAL A 800 -46.09 -38.75 19.34
CA VAL A 800 -47.38 -38.63 18.63
C VAL A 800 -47.55 -39.86 17.74
N ASP A 801 -48.30 -40.83 18.25
CA ASP A 801 -48.55 -42.10 17.58
C ASP A 801 -49.90 -42.03 16.86
N THR A 802 -49.86 -42.12 15.53
CA THR A 802 -51.03 -42.10 14.64
C THR A 802 -51.34 -43.47 14.04
N SER A 803 -50.63 -44.54 14.45
CA SER A 803 -50.63 -45.84 13.77
C SER A 803 -52.00 -46.53 13.72
N ASN A 804 -52.93 -46.17 14.62
CA ASN A 804 -54.32 -46.64 14.61
C ASN A 804 -55.15 -45.87 13.55
N ASP A 805 -55.00 -46.28 12.30
CA ASP A 805 -55.54 -45.64 11.09
C ASP A 805 -56.41 -46.62 10.28
N TRP A 806 -57.51 -46.14 9.69
CA TRP A 806 -58.44 -46.92 8.86
C TRP A 806 -58.65 -46.32 7.46
N GLY A 807 -57.72 -45.53 6.95
CA GLY A 807 -57.69 -45.02 5.58
C GLY A 807 -58.58 -43.81 5.28
N SER A 808 -59.57 -43.52 6.13
CA SER A 808 -60.40 -42.29 6.11
C SER A 808 -60.36 -41.50 7.43
N GLY A 809 -59.60 -42.00 8.40
CA GLY A 809 -59.41 -41.38 9.70
C GLY A 809 -58.43 -42.17 10.56
N HIS A 810 -58.00 -41.57 11.67
CA HIS A 810 -57.14 -42.20 12.65
C HIS A 810 -57.46 -41.73 14.08
N VAL A 811 -57.05 -42.55 15.05
CA VAL A 811 -56.87 -42.13 16.45
C VAL A 811 -55.40 -41.76 16.63
N ALA A 812 -55.15 -40.53 17.06
CA ALA A 812 -53.82 -40.08 17.46
C ALA A 812 -53.68 -40.12 18.98
N ARG A 813 -52.57 -40.68 19.45
CA ARG A 813 -52.18 -40.79 20.85
C ARG A 813 -50.95 -39.92 21.10
N VAL A 814 -51.11 -38.89 21.91
CA VAL A 814 -50.09 -37.91 22.27
C VAL A 814 -49.64 -38.18 23.70
N ILE A 815 -48.36 -38.53 23.88
CA ILE A 815 -47.74 -38.73 25.20
C ILE A 815 -46.69 -37.63 25.38
N VAL A 816 -46.74 -36.91 26.51
CA VAL A 816 -45.66 -36.02 26.94
C VAL A 816 -45.09 -36.59 28.23
N GLN A 817 -43.92 -37.22 28.13
CA GLN A 817 -43.15 -37.73 29.26
C GLN A 817 -42.13 -36.67 29.68
N ASN A 818 -42.09 -36.32 30.96
CA ASN A 818 -41.02 -35.56 31.60
C ASN A 818 -39.99 -36.55 32.16
N ALA A 819 -38.80 -36.57 31.56
CA ALA A 819 -37.66 -37.37 31.99
C ALA A 819 -36.76 -36.64 33.00
N GLY A 820 -36.88 -35.30 33.10
CA GLY A 820 -36.14 -34.48 34.05
C GLY A 820 -36.70 -34.56 35.48
N THR A 821 -36.06 -33.82 36.40
CA THR A 821 -36.45 -33.73 37.82
C THR A 821 -37.34 -32.53 38.14
N GLN A 822 -37.26 -31.44 37.36
CA GLN A 822 -38.12 -30.27 37.49
C GLN A 822 -39.49 -30.51 36.83
N ALA A 823 -40.53 -29.79 37.27
CA ALA A 823 -41.90 -29.97 36.78
C ALA A 823 -42.24 -29.03 35.61
N ILE A 824 -42.61 -29.60 34.45
CA ILE A 824 -43.02 -28.82 33.27
C ILE A 824 -44.42 -28.28 33.50
N SER A 825 -44.56 -26.95 33.62
CA SER A 825 -45.82 -26.27 33.97
C SER A 825 -46.36 -25.41 32.83
N ASN A 826 -47.69 -25.36 32.69
CA ASN A 826 -48.44 -24.65 31.64
C ASN A 826 -47.95 -24.98 30.21
N TRP A 827 -47.66 -26.26 29.97
CA TRP A 827 -47.14 -26.76 28.70
C TRP A 827 -48.08 -26.45 27.52
N LYS A 828 -47.49 -26.15 26.36
CA LYS A 828 -48.18 -26.01 25.08
C LYS A 828 -47.41 -26.76 24.01
N LEU A 829 -48.10 -27.62 23.27
CA LEU A 829 -47.53 -28.49 22.24
C LEU A 829 -48.10 -28.07 20.88
N SER A 830 -47.27 -27.93 19.85
CA SER A 830 -47.73 -27.55 18.51
C SER A 830 -47.04 -28.37 17.40
N TRP A 831 -47.71 -28.54 16.26
CA TRP A 831 -47.16 -29.13 15.04
C TRP A 831 -47.96 -28.71 13.80
N THR A 832 -47.45 -29.02 12.61
CA THR A 832 -48.20 -28.92 11.34
C THR A 832 -48.40 -30.31 10.75
N ALA A 833 -49.62 -30.67 10.39
CA ALA A 833 -49.89 -31.92 9.67
C ALA A 833 -49.50 -31.81 8.18
N THR A 834 -49.01 -32.90 7.58
CA THR A 834 -48.66 -32.93 6.15
C THR A 834 -49.85 -32.56 5.25
N ASN A 835 -51.01 -33.14 5.53
CA ASN A 835 -52.29 -32.88 4.84
C ASN A 835 -53.32 -32.30 5.80
N ASP A 836 -54.42 -31.80 5.26
CA ASP A 836 -55.51 -31.21 6.05
C ASP A 836 -56.53 -32.26 6.52
N PHE A 837 -57.23 -31.99 7.63
CA PHE A 837 -58.16 -32.94 8.25
C PHE A 837 -59.24 -32.27 9.10
N THR A 838 -60.31 -33.00 9.43
CA THR A 838 -61.32 -32.57 10.39
C THR A 838 -61.07 -33.22 11.74
N LEU A 839 -60.80 -32.40 12.77
CA LEU A 839 -60.74 -32.83 14.15
C LEU A 839 -62.17 -33.20 14.61
N ALA A 840 -62.42 -34.46 14.92
CA ALA A 840 -63.76 -34.99 15.18
C ALA A 840 -64.11 -35.07 16.67
N ASN A 841 -63.14 -35.44 17.52
CA ASN A 841 -63.23 -35.49 18.98
C ASN A 841 -61.82 -35.43 19.58
N SER A 842 -61.68 -35.01 20.84
CA SER A 842 -60.42 -35.11 21.60
C SER A 842 -60.65 -35.28 23.10
N TRP A 843 -59.63 -35.72 23.83
CA TRP A 843 -59.69 -35.96 25.29
C TRP A 843 -58.35 -35.70 25.99
N SER A 844 -58.43 -35.49 27.32
CA SER A 844 -57.34 -35.13 28.26
C SER A 844 -56.59 -33.82 27.98
N ALA A 845 -56.72 -33.25 26.79
CA ALA A 845 -56.19 -31.95 26.42
C ALA A 845 -57.13 -31.25 25.42
N THR A 846 -57.02 -29.93 25.35
CA THR A 846 -57.71 -29.10 24.36
C THR A 846 -56.87 -29.06 23.09
N PHE A 847 -57.39 -29.62 21.99
CA PHE A 847 -56.74 -29.59 20.67
C PHE A 847 -57.42 -28.52 19.81
N THR A 848 -56.66 -27.51 19.40
CA THR A 848 -57.09 -26.44 18.50
C THR A 848 -56.45 -26.66 17.13
N LYS A 849 -57.23 -26.56 16.06
CA LYS A 849 -56.74 -26.74 14.68
C LYS A 849 -57.09 -25.53 13.81
N THR A 850 -56.11 -25.01 13.07
CA THR A 850 -56.30 -23.87 12.14
C THR A 850 -55.53 -24.15 10.86
N GLY A 851 -56.25 -24.38 9.76
CA GLY A 851 -55.67 -25.05 8.59
C GLY A 851 -55.01 -26.37 9.02
N ARG A 852 -53.80 -26.64 8.51
CA ARG A 852 -53.01 -27.83 8.86
C ARG A 852 -52.30 -27.74 10.22
N SER A 853 -52.26 -26.58 10.87
CA SER A 853 -51.58 -26.39 12.16
C SER A 853 -52.46 -26.88 13.31
N VAL A 854 -51.84 -27.58 14.26
CA VAL A 854 -52.48 -28.07 15.48
C VAL A 854 -51.73 -27.53 16.69
N GLU A 855 -52.47 -27.02 17.66
CA GLU A 855 -51.97 -26.67 19.00
C GLU A 855 -52.72 -27.50 20.05
N VAL A 856 -52.02 -27.87 21.13
CA VAL A 856 -52.53 -28.70 22.21
C VAL A 856 -52.17 -28.07 23.54
N THR A 857 -53.17 -27.88 24.39
CA THR A 857 -53.01 -27.29 25.73
C THR A 857 -53.72 -28.13 26.80
N PRO A 858 -53.20 -28.18 28.04
CA PRO A 858 -53.72 -29.03 29.11
C PRO A 858 -55.18 -28.73 29.47
N GLN A 859 -56.02 -29.76 29.49
CA GLN A 859 -57.41 -29.68 29.98
C GLN A 859 -57.49 -30.30 31.38
N GLY A 860 -56.80 -29.66 32.33
CA GLY A 860 -56.28 -30.33 33.54
C GLY A 860 -54.87 -30.88 33.29
N ASN A 861 -54.19 -31.33 34.34
CA ASN A 861 -52.79 -31.79 34.29
C ASN A 861 -51.84 -30.78 33.62
N SER A 862 -52.00 -29.50 33.94
CA SER A 862 -51.17 -28.41 33.41
C SER A 862 -49.72 -28.42 33.94
N THR A 863 -49.43 -29.21 34.97
CA THR A 863 -48.08 -29.47 35.48
C THR A 863 -47.77 -30.95 35.36
N ILE A 864 -46.64 -31.29 34.73
CA ILE A 864 -46.10 -32.64 34.61
C ILE A 864 -44.89 -32.74 35.55
N PRO A 865 -44.99 -33.42 36.72
CA PRO A 865 -43.87 -33.59 37.63
C PRO A 865 -42.68 -34.30 36.99
N GLY A 866 -41.49 -34.17 37.59
CA GLY A 866 -40.31 -34.91 37.16
C GLY A 866 -40.55 -36.42 37.13
N GLY A 867 -39.94 -37.12 36.17
CA GLY A 867 -40.10 -38.56 35.95
C GLY A 867 -41.52 -39.05 35.58
N SER A 868 -42.48 -38.14 35.35
CA SER A 868 -43.90 -38.46 35.11
C SER A 868 -44.32 -38.24 33.65
N SER A 869 -45.44 -38.81 33.21
CA SER A 869 -45.99 -38.57 31.86
C SER A 869 -47.48 -38.26 31.88
N ILE A 870 -47.94 -37.44 30.93
CA ILE A 870 -49.35 -37.27 30.59
C ILE A 870 -49.65 -37.88 29.22
N GLU A 871 -50.92 -38.24 29.00
CA GLU A 871 -51.42 -38.75 27.74
C GLU A 871 -52.74 -38.08 27.37
N ALA A 872 -52.85 -37.72 26.09
CA ALA A 872 -54.03 -37.13 25.46
C ALA A 872 -54.23 -37.73 24.06
N GLY A 873 -55.37 -37.47 23.43
CA GLY A 873 -55.61 -38.00 22.10
C GLY A 873 -56.77 -37.34 21.36
N TYR A 874 -56.84 -37.62 20.06
CA TYR A 874 -57.90 -37.13 19.19
C TYR A 874 -58.28 -38.12 18.10
N VAL A 875 -59.50 -37.97 17.57
CA VAL A 875 -59.95 -38.59 16.32
C VAL A 875 -59.85 -37.55 15.20
N ALA A 876 -59.20 -37.91 14.10
CA ALA A 876 -59.17 -37.12 12.88
C ALA A 876 -59.80 -37.87 11.72
N ASN A 877 -60.68 -37.20 10.97
CA ASN A 877 -61.23 -37.68 9.71
C ASN A 877 -60.55 -36.93 8.56
N TYR A 878 -60.16 -37.60 7.49
CA TYR A 878 -59.47 -36.99 6.35
C TYR A 878 -59.80 -37.69 5.03
N SER A 879 -59.39 -37.10 3.91
CA SER A 879 -59.49 -37.71 2.58
C SER A 879 -58.15 -37.59 1.83
N GLY A 880 -57.86 -38.56 0.96
CA GLY A 880 -56.55 -38.66 0.31
C GLY A 880 -55.48 -39.25 1.23
N ALA A 881 -54.26 -38.73 1.16
CA ALA A 881 -53.12 -39.27 1.91
C ALA A 881 -53.16 -38.89 3.40
N LYS A 882 -52.75 -39.82 4.27
CA LYS A 882 -52.77 -39.65 5.73
C LYS A 882 -52.07 -38.37 6.19
N PRO A 883 -52.72 -37.54 7.03
CA PRO A 883 -52.09 -36.39 7.67
C PRO A 883 -51.16 -36.87 8.80
N VAL A 884 -49.86 -36.65 8.63
CA VAL A 884 -48.80 -37.04 9.59
C VAL A 884 -48.28 -35.78 10.30
N PRO A 885 -48.05 -35.81 11.62
CA PRO A 885 -47.43 -34.70 12.36
C PRO A 885 -46.02 -34.37 11.86
N SER A 886 -45.72 -33.08 11.67
CA SER A 886 -44.40 -32.58 11.29
C SER A 886 -44.06 -31.31 12.06
N GLY A 887 -42.79 -31.12 12.39
CA GLY A 887 -42.33 -29.96 13.18
C GLY A 887 -42.91 -29.90 14.60
N VAL A 888 -43.08 -31.05 15.25
CA VAL A 888 -43.64 -31.16 16.62
C VAL A 888 -42.73 -30.46 17.63
N ARG A 889 -43.27 -29.57 18.46
CA ARG A 889 -42.54 -28.77 19.47
C ARG A 889 -43.34 -28.60 20.76
N LEU A 890 -42.69 -28.81 21.90
CA LEU A 890 -43.19 -28.36 23.21
C LEU A 890 -42.62 -26.95 23.46
N GLU A 891 -43.48 -25.95 23.64
CA GLU A 891 -43.05 -24.56 23.78
C GLU A 891 -42.28 -24.36 25.09
N GLY A 892 -41.07 -23.80 24.97
CA GLY A 892 -40.19 -23.53 26.12
C GLY A 892 -39.47 -24.77 26.69
N GLN A 893 -39.46 -25.92 26.02
CA GLN A 893 -38.76 -27.13 26.47
C GLN A 893 -38.07 -27.88 25.31
N ASN A 894 -36.88 -28.44 25.56
CA ASN A 894 -36.21 -29.34 24.64
C ASN A 894 -36.71 -30.78 24.88
N CYS A 895 -37.52 -31.32 23.97
CA CYS A 895 -37.99 -32.71 24.02
C CYS A 895 -37.45 -33.56 22.86
N ASN A 896 -37.19 -34.85 23.11
CA ASN A 896 -37.09 -35.86 22.05
C ASN A 896 -38.46 -36.04 21.38
N ILE A 897 -38.50 -36.18 20.05
CA ILE A 897 -39.74 -36.25 19.26
C ILE A 897 -39.84 -37.61 18.57
N VAL A 898 -40.92 -38.33 18.83
CA VAL A 898 -41.20 -39.65 18.23
C VAL A 898 -42.58 -39.62 17.55
N VAL A 899 -42.60 -39.66 16.21
CA VAL A 899 -43.85 -39.77 15.42
C VAL A 899 -43.99 -41.19 14.88
N LYS A 900 -45.19 -41.75 14.90
CA LYS A 900 -45.53 -43.11 14.42
C LYS A 900 -46.84 -43.14 13.62
#